data_AF-A0A3D1K2N4-F1
#
_entry.id   AF-A0A3D1K2N4-F1
#
_cell.length_a   1.000
_cell.length_b   1.000
_cell.length_c   1.000
_cell.angle_alpha   90.00
_cell.angle_beta   90.00
_cell.angle_gamma   90.00
#
_symmetry.space_group_name_H-M   'P 1'
#
loop_
_entity.id
_entity.type
_entity.pdbx_description
1 polymer ?
#
loop_
_entity_poly.entity_id
_entity_poly.type
_entity_poly.pdbx_seq_one_letter_code
_entity_poly.pdbx_strand_id
1 'polypeptide(L)'
;MLQRILYISILVLLAEWTTFGAEPFFQDGRTVWKIYLSPQAEQTEVYAAKELQVALKKISGADFEVIAEENPPESNVIIIGDLKNPQVQAQAGALKLSAGKVEEVAVYTLGGRLYLAGNQPRGALYAVYSFLQRELGVRWLWPGADGEFIPVKTSWSLPELKFNHKPGFQYRGFHLCGDYYLGPDSEIFREWMARNFINIYRHAAPLKEKRRGFYSMWSSHNISIPKPLFSQHQEYFAEVKGKRYDANICFSNPEVDKIVFENLAGYVLKHPYLDILSVFPSDTTVYCRCENCSKTDPSTTWFEFYNRLTDSMKNEFPSLKLATIAYFEYRNVPKCKIRNTEFIEYCSYTRCNIHPYGQAGCKHNEDTMNAMLEWKATGFPIGNDAYEFDIFRRNSRFTPFLSLIDDAIKTSKKLGHVTMIPEVLLISPKYVPAEEYIFNVQQRLPIYLYARLLWDPDQKLPDILHDWCQTAFGEAALPMYDYYMSMDRAWSAMPNHTTILGDALNIAPHLFAGKLENEAHDAFSAAEKCLPKIENRVARDRVSANIERERVLFKQWHDLYMMTDSIPWVLLPLLAQAADFAQSSSAPQELLPAASGAKSYPATVSLAWTKEALLVRWICQDPEIKNMKATAAGHDGKVVEDDSVELVLSSGLSGETWYFGVNPKGTRQDHRISSVGTREDLWNPAWQAKTQVGEDKWEAEMTIPFASLGQTPNANEFWQARFIRHNGGRKDFENGGFPERDMSMLVFTSAASAGGSSILWWSGNPVRESRSDIALRQEFSKIGRQVQIVTTAEKLFELHPKCDVFWFRHPGGPNKVPADYWEKYLVPSVKNGAIAIFASYGNIPVDQYFKDPSMKVKTVGIENIPEAARRTNFIAPGDWSGKPNNLLHDLKSGITPANLFIPADTNYWTILASAPRNGNESAPYLLVRPYGKGLIVLCPDKIHRVSNTSLLENLTAYHKSLNQQKETGKKP
;
A
#
# COMPACT_ATOMS: atom_id res chain seq x y z
N MET A 1 65.33 -58.10 39.33
CA MET A 1 64.24 -58.62 38.47
C MET A 1 62.94 -57.85 38.74
N LEU A 2 63.04 -56.52 38.75
CA LEU A 2 62.03 -55.59 39.29
C LEU A 2 62.05 -54.29 38.46
N GLN A 3 62.06 -54.48 37.14
CA GLN A 3 62.09 -53.38 36.15
C GLN A 3 61.21 -53.70 34.92
N ARG A 4 60.22 -54.58 35.10
CA ARG A 4 59.22 -54.95 34.07
C ARG A 4 57.75 -54.95 34.53
N ILE A 5 57.47 -54.48 35.76
CA ILE A 5 56.08 -54.35 36.27
C ILE A 5 55.64 -52.88 36.43
N LEU A 6 56.52 -51.90 36.18
CA LEU A 6 56.19 -50.47 36.36
C LEU A 6 55.79 -49.72 35.07
N TYR A 7 55.45 -50.43 33.99
CA TYR A 7 54.98 -49.83 32.73
C TYR A 7 53.52 -50.14 32.39
N ILE A 8 52.80 -50.90 33.23
CA ILE A 8 51.36 -51.20 33.04
C ILE A 8 50.47 -50.40 34.01
N SER A 9 51.03 -49.71 35.01
CA SER A 9 50.25 -48.96 36.01
C SER A 9 50.24 -47.43 35.82
N ILE A 10 50.87 -46.90 34.75
CA ILE A 10 50.87 -45.46 34.41
C ILE A 10 50.07 -45.18 33.11
N LEU A 11 49.34 -46.18 32.58
CA LEU A 11 48.45 -46.05 31.43
C LEU A 11 46.96 -46.26 31.76
N VAL A 12 46.60 -46.35 33.05
CA VAL A 12 45.20 -46.48 33.53
C VAL A 12 44.77 -45.32 34.44
N LEU A 13 45.63 -44.31 34.68
CA LEU A 13 45.31 -43.14 35.54
C LEU A 13 45.44 -41.79 34.83
N LEU A 14 45.26 -41.77 33.50
CA LEU A 14 45.12 -40.55 32.69
C LEU A 14 43.90 -40.60 31.74
N ALA A 15 42.87 -41.34 32.14
CA ALA A 15 41.59 -41.42 31.42
C ALA A 15 40.38 -41.11 32.33
N GLU A 16 40.52 -40.18 33.27
CA GLU A 16 39.37 -39.57 33.96
C GLU A 16 39.62 -38.09 34.20
N TRP A 17 39.91 -37.35 33.13
CA TRP A 17 39.42 -35.99 33.03
C TRP A 17 38.24 -36.04 32.05
N THR A 18 37.16 -36.70 32.49
CA THR A 18 35.84 -36.38 31.96
C THR A 18 35.61 -34.93 32.32
N THR A 19 35.82 -34.04 31.36
CA THR A 19 35.10 -32.79 31.34
C THR A 19 33.64 -33.15 31.60
N PHE A 20 33.09 -32.73 32.75
CA PHE A 20 31.66 -32.73 33.01
C PHE A 20 31.03 -31.76 31.99
N GLY A 21 30.91 -32.21 30.74
CA GLY A 21 30.11 -31.54 29.74
C GLY A 21 28.67 -31.64 30.21
N ALA A 22 28.00 -30.50 30.36
CA ALA A 22 26.59 -30.45 30.69
C ALA A 22 25.82 -31.42 29.78
N GLU A 23 24.98 -32.29 30.37
CA GLU A 23 24.17 -33.25 29.61
C GLU A 23 23.45 -32.51 28.47
N PRO A 24 23.49 -33.03 27.23
CA PRO A 24 22.86 -32.38 26.09
C PRO A 24 21.35 -32.31 26.30
N PHE A 25 20.77 -31.14 26.01
CA PHE A 25 19.31 -30.95 26.01
C PHE A 25 18.67 -31.78 24.88
N PHE A 26 19.38 -31.89 23.76
CA PHE A 26 19.15 -32.90 22.73
C PHE A 26 20.45 -33.19 21.98
N GLN A 27 20.55 -34.39 21.41
CA GLN A 27 21.66 -34.80 20.56
C GLN A 27 21.19 -35.86 19.55
N ASP A 28 21.57 -35.68 18.29
CA ASP A 28 21.37 -36.63 17.18
C ASP A 28 19.93 -37.15 17.07
N GLY A 29 18.95 -36.22 17.13
CA GLY A 29 17.53 -36.55 17.05
C GLY A 29 16.96 -37.25 18.29
N ARG A 30 17.66 -37.22 19.43
CA ARG A 30 17.24 -37.83 20.69
C ARG A 30 17.30 -36.84 21.84
N THR A 31 16.45 -37.05 22.84
CA THR A 31 16.46 -36.30 24.09
C THR A 31 15.96 -37.17 25.24
N VAL A 32 16.45 -36.89 26.44
CA VAL A 32 15.91 -37.42 27.71
C VAL A 32 14.95 -36.42 28.37
N TRP A 33 14.84 -35.21 27.83
CA TRP A 33 14.03 -34.14 28.39
C TRP A 33 12.55 -34.34 28.02
N LYS A 34 11.67 -34.12 29.00
CA LYS A 34 10.22 -34.19 28.83
C LYS A 34 9.56 -32.83 29.05
N ILE A 35 8.42 -32.59 28.42
CA ILE A 35 7.59 -31.41 28.66
C ILE A 35 6.51 -31.78 29.68
N TYR A 36 6.43 -31.05 30.77
CA TYR A 36 5.42 -31.24 31.81
C TYR A 36 4.34 -30.18 31.75
N LEU A 37 3.10 -30.64 31.83
CA LEU A 37 1.91 -29.83 32.07
C LEU A 37 1.22 -30.28 33.36
N SER A 38 0.68 -29.33 34.12
CA SER A 38 -0.22 -29.67 35.22
C SER A 38 -1.48 -30.38 34.66
N PRO A 39 -2.06 -31.36 35.37
CA PRO A 39 -3.38 -31.90 35.02
C PRO A 39 -4.49 -30.82 34.97
N GLN A 40 -4.26 -29.67 35.60
CA GLN A 40 -5.16 -28.52 35.60
C GLN A 40 -4.81 -27.45 34.53
N ALA A 41 -3.89 -27.75 33.62
CA ALA A 41 -3.42 -26.80 32.60
C ALA A 41 -4.58 -26.30 31.72
N GLU A 42 -4.64 -24.99 31.53
CA GLU A 42 -5.61 -24.34 30.65
C GLU A 42 -5.23 -24.52 29.17
N GLN A 43 -6.18 -24.28 28.25
CA GLN A 43 -5.97 -24.49 26.81
C GLN A 43 -4.77 -23.74 26.24
N THR A 44 -4.43 -22.57 26.81
CA THR A 44 -3.28 -21.77 26.39
C THR A 44 -1.94 -22.44 26.76
N GLU A 45 -1.86 -23.12 27.90
CA GLU A 45 -0.66 -23.85 28.32
C GLU A 45 -0.49 -25.14 27.49
N VAL A 46 -1.60 -25.84 27.21
CA VAL A 46 -1.60 -26.98 26.29
C VAL A 46 -1.13 -26.56 24.89
N TYR A 47 -1.60 -25.41 24.40
CA TYR A 47 -1.14 -24.84 23.14
C TYR A 47 0.35 -24.46 23.19
N ALA A 48 0.82 -23.87 24.29
CA ALA A 48 2.24 -23.54 24.49
C ALA A 48 3.14 -24.78 24.44
N ALA A 49 2.76 -25.87 25.10
CA ALA A 49 3.48 -27.15 25.02
C ALA A 49 3.52 -27.69 23.58
N LYS A 50 2.42 -27.53 22.83
CA LYS A 50 2.38 -27.97 21.43
C LYS A 50 3.31 -27.14 20.54
N GLU A 51 3.33 -25.82 20.69
CA GLU A 51 4.22 -24.93 19.95
C GLU A 51 5.69 -25.25 20.27
N LEU A 52 6.02 -25.46 21.54
CA LEU A 52 7.37 -25.87 21.96
C LEU A 52 7.77 -27.21 21.33
N GLN A 53 6.91 -28.22 21.45
CA GLN A 53 7.17 -29.55 20.90
C GLN A 53 7.40 -29.51 19.38
N VAL A 54 6.55 -28.79 18.63
CA VAL A 54 6.68 -28.65 17.17
C VAL A 54 7.98 -27.94 16.80
N ALA A 55 8.32 -26.85 17.48
CA ALA A 55 9.55 -26.11 17.22
C ALA A 55 10.78 -26.96 17.55
N LEU A 56 10.83 -27.61 18.72
CA LEU A 56 11.94 -28.48 19.11
C LEU A 56 12.11 -29.67 18.17
N LYS A 57 11.01 -30.26 17.67
CA LYS A 57 11.06 -31.33 16.66
C LYS A 57 11.68 -30.82 15.35
N LYS A 58 11.28 -29.63 14.87
CA LYS A 58 11.87 -29.00 13.67
C LYS A 58 13.35 -28.66 13.87
N ILE A 59 13.76 -28.25 15.07
CA ILE A 59 15.14 -27.88 15.40
C ILE A 59 16.05 -29.10 15.50
N SER A 60 15.63 -30.10 16.28
CA SER A 60 16.50 -31.19 16.74
C SER A 60 16.23 -32.53 16.08
N GLY A 61 15.05 -32.74 15.50
CA GLY A 61 14.53 -34.04 15.10
C GLY A 61 14.05 -34.92 16.27
N ALA A 62 14.27 -34.52 17.53
CA ALA A 62 13.90 -35.30 18.70
C ALA A 62 12.42 -35.13 19.09
N ASP A 63 11.85 -36.19 19.65
CA ASP A 63 10.50 -36.18 20.21
C ASP A 63 10.55 -35.88 21.71
N PHE A 64 10.09 -34.68 22.08
CA PHE A 64 9.91 -34.30 23.47
C PHE A 64 8.53 -34.78 23.94
N GLU A 65 8.54 -35.81 24.78
CA GLU A 65 7.31 -36.39 25.36
C GLU A 65 6.60 -35.36 26.24
N VAL A 66 5.28 -35.21 26.06
CA VAL A 66 4.43 -34.37 26.92
C VAL A 66 3.80 -35.26 27.99
N ILE A 67 4.11 -34.99 29.25
CA ILE A 67 3.58 -35.69 30.42
C ILE A 67 2.64 -34.77 31.21
N ALA A 68 1.58 -35.35 31.77
CA ALA A 68 0.55 -34.65 32.55
C ALA A 68 0.21 -35.43 33.83
N GLU A 69 1.23 -35.65 34.65
CA GLU A 69 1.13 -36.41 35.91
C GLU A 69 1.10 -35.46 37.13
N GLU A 70 0.78 -35.95 38.32
CA GLU A 70 0.79 -35.11 39.52
C GLU A 70 2.20 -34.67 39.92
N ASN A 71 3.19 -35.55 39.78
CA ASN A 71 4.57 -35.32 40.18
C ASN A 71 5.52 -35.50 38.98
N PRO A 72 6.12 -34.42 38.43
CA PRO A 72 7.11 -34.56 37.37
C PRO A 72 8.43 -35.14 37.89
N PRO A 73 9.27 -35.71 36.98
CA PRO A 73 10.63 -36.13 37.30
C PRO A 73 11.46 -35.06 38.04
N GLU A 74 12.41 -35.48 38.87
CA GLU A 74 13.24 -34.56 39.67
C GLU A 74 14.10 -33.64 38.79
N SER A 75 14.60 -34.12 37.65
CA SER A 75 15.42 -33.38 36.68
C SER A 75 15.01 -33.69 35.23
N ASN A 76 15.63 -33.00 34.26
CA ASN A 76 15.42 -33.23 32.82
C ASN A 76 13.95 -33.06 32.40
N VAL A 77 13.28 -32.06 32.98
CA VAL A 77 11.89 -31.73 32.68
C VAL A 77 11.72 -30.23 32.42
N ILE A 78 10.90 -29.92 31.43
CA ILE A 78 10.48 -28.57 31.05
C ILE A 78 9.10 -28.32 31.66
N ILE A 79 9.03 -27.50 32.70
CA ILE A 79 7.79 -27.12 33.36
C ILE A 79 7.18 -25.93 32.61
N ILE A 80 6.00 -26.12 32.01
CA ILE A 80 5.21 -25.04 31.43
C ILE A 80 4.00 -24.78 32.32
N GLY A 81 3.82 -23.54 32.75
CA GLY A 81 2.54 -23.13 33.32
C GLY A 81 2.53 -21.80 34.09
N ASP A 82 1.37 -21.50 34.66
CA ASP A 82 1.13 -20.28 35.43
C ASP A 82 1.23 -20.47 36.96
N LEU A 83 0.84 -19.46 37.75
CA LEU A 83 0.85 -19.52 39.22
C LEU A 83 -0.12 -20.55 39.84
N LYS A 84 -1.04 -21.13 39.06
CA LYS A 84 -1.89 -22.25 39.51
C LYS A 84 -1.19 -23.59 39.35
N ASN A 85 -0.15 -23.69 38.52
CA ASN A 85 0.66 -24.89 38.40
C ASN A 85 1.46 -25.09 39.71
N PRO A 86 1.31 -26.22 40.42
CA PRO A 86 1.96 -26.44 41.72
C PRO A 86 3.49 -26.32 41.68
N GLN A 87 4.11 -26.73 40.58
CA GLN A 87 5.58 -26.66 40.41
C GLN A 87 6.05 -25.22 40.25
N VAL A 88 5.26 -24.39 39.55
CA VAL A 88 5.54 -22.96 39.38
C VAL A 88 5.26 -22.21 40.69
N GLN A 89 4.14 -22.52 41.36
CA GLN A 89 3.77 -21.89 42.63
C GLN A 89 4.84 -22.11 43.71
N ALA A 90 5.37 -23.33 43.83
CA ALA A 90 6.44 -23.65 44.78
C ALA A 90 7.72 -22.83 44.55
N GLN A 91 7.95 -22.36 43.32
CA GLN A 91 9.11 -21.56 42.93
C GLN A 91 8.77 -20.11 42.60
N ALA A 92 7.54 -19.63 42.87
CA ALA A 92 7.06 -18.32 42.43
C ALA A 92 7.97 -17.15 42.85
N GLY A 93 8.50 -17.21 44.09
CA GLY A 93 9.46 -16.22 44.59
C GLY A 93 10.80 -16.24 43.85
N ALA A 94 11.34 -17.43 43.54
CA ALA A 94 12.57 -17.58 42.77
C ALA A 94 12.40 -17.14 41.31
N LEU A 95 11.23 -17.45 40.73
CA LEU A 95 10.83 -17.06 39.37
C LEU A 95 10.42 -15.58 39.27
N LYS A 96 10.28 -14.88 40.40
CA LYS A 96 9.81 -13.48 40.50
C LYS A 96 8.46 -13.25 39.83
N LEU A 97 7.52 -14.17 40.01
CA LEU A 97 6.18 -14.09 39.45
C LEU A 97 5.16 -13.64 40.49
N SER A 98 4.27 -12.74 40.10
CA SER A 98 3.17 -12.26 40.94
C SER A 98 1.87 -12.11 40.17
N ALA A 99 0.72 -12.32 40.83
CA ALA A 99 -0.58 -12.15 40.20
C ALA A 99 -0.77 -10.70 39.74
N GLY A 100 -1.22 -10.51 38.49
CA GLY A 100 -1.37 -9.19 37.91
C GLY A 100 -2.15 -9.20 36.60
N LYS A 101 -2.51 -7.99 36.11
CA LYS A 101 -3.25 -7.82 34.84
C LYS A 101 -2.35 -7.95 33.61
N VAL A 102 -1.12 -7.49 33.71
CA VAL A 102 -0.10 -7.54 32.65
C VAL A 102 0.67 -8.85 32.76
N GLU A 103 1.04 -9.44 31.62
CA GLU A 103 1.84 -10.66 31.60
C GLU A 103 3.21 -10.44 32.27
N GLU A 104 3.58 -11.37 33.14
CA GLU A 104 4.95 -11.53 33.64
C GLU A 104 5.48 -12.88 33.17
N VAL A 105 6.69 -12.87 32.61
CA VAL A 105 7.35 -14.03 32.01
C VAL A 105 8.59 -14.40 32.83
N ALA A 106 8.82 -15.70 33.00
CA ALA A 106 10.00 -16.26 33.61
C ALA A 106 10.53 -17.45 32.78
N VAL A 107 11.81 -17.39 32.38
CA VAL A 107 12.56 -18.49 31.76
C VAL A 107 13.77 -18.79 32.63
N TYR A 108 13.75 -19.92 33.34
CA TYR A 108 14.68 -20.23 34.42
C TYR A 108 15.16 -21.68 34.37
N THR A 109 16.44 -21.90 34.64
CA THR A 109 16.95 -23.23 35.02
C THR A 109 17.11 -23.32 36.53
N LEU A 110 16.39 -24.22 37.19
CA LEU A 110 16.44 -24.41 38.65
C LEU A 110 16.39 -25.90 38.98
N GLY A 111 17.35 -26.39 39.75
CA GLY A 111 17.37 -27.78 40.23
C GLY A 111 17.33 -28.83 39.11
N GLY A 112 18.02 -28.60 37.99
CA GLY A 112 18.01 -29.52 36.84
C GLY A 112 16.72 -29.50 36.00
N ARG A 113 15.85 -28.51 36.21
CA ARG A 113 14.59 -28.30 35.45
C ARG A 113 14.60 -26.98 34.71
N LEU A 114 13.89 -26.92 33.59
CA LEU A 114 13.62 -25.70 32.84
C LEU A 114 12.21 -25.21 33.13
N TYR A 115 12.05 -24.01 33.69
CA TYR A 115 10.78 -23.36 33.92
C TYR A 115 10.50 -22.37 32.79
N LEU A 116 9.41 -22.60 32.06
CA LEU A 116 8.83 -21.67 31.10
C LEU A 116 7.48 -21.22 31.67
N ALA A 117 7.54 -20.24 32.56
CA ALA A 117 6.45 -19.90 33.45
C ALA A 117 5.97 -18.46 33.28
N GLY A 118 4.72 -18.20 33.67
CA GLY A 118 4.20 -16.84 33.75
C GLY A 118 3.21 -16.63 34.89
N ASN A 119 2.76 -15.40 35.08
CA ASN A 119 1.75 -15.10 36.10
C ASN A 119 0.32 -15.50 35.72
N GLN A 120 0.09 -15.82 34.45
CA GLN A 120 -1.17 -16.29 33.86
C GLN A 120 -0.87 -17.19 32.64
N PRO A 121 -1.82 -17.97 32.11
CA PRO A 121 -1.57 -18.95 31.05
C PRO A 121 -0.90 -18.37 29.80
N ARG A 122 -1.30 -17.14 29.40
CA ARG A 122 -0.64 -16.40 28.30
C ARG A 122 0.81 -16.03 28.61
N GLY A 123 1.15 -15.72 29.86
CA GLY A 123 2.54 -15.48 30.26
C GLY A 123 3.41 -16.72 30.08
N ALA A 124 2.87 -17.91 30.38
CA ALA A 124 3.56 -19.17 30.12
C ALA A 124 3.78 -19.43 28.62
N LEU A 125 2.78 -19.14 27.77
CA LEU A 125 2.93 -19.17 26.31
C LEU A 125 4.05 -18.22 25.83
N TYR A 126 4.12 -17.02 26.39
CA TYR A 126 5.19 -16.07 26.06
C TYR A 126 6.55 -16.46 26.60
N ALA A 127 6.63 -17.22 27.70
CA ALA A 127 7.88 -17.84 28.16
C ALA A 127 8.40 -18.86 27.15
N VAL A 128 7.52 -19.69 26.58
CA VAL A 128 7.87 -20.61 25.49
C VAL A 128 8.40 -19.85 24.27
N TYR A 129 7.68 -18.84 23.78
CA TYR A 129 8.15 -18.05 22.64
C TYR A 129 9.45 -17.30 22.93
N SER A 130 9.62 -16.77 24.15
CA SER A 130 10.86 -16.11 24.57
C SER A 130 12.05 -17.08 24.57
N PHE A 131 11.87 -18.30 25.10
CA PHE A 131 12.90 -19.34 25.07
C PHE A 131 13.28 -19.73 23.64
N LEU A 132 12.29 -20.01 22.79
CA LEU A 132 12.51 -20.36 21.38
C LEU A 132 13.27 -19.28 20.62
N GLN A 133 12.90 -18.01 20.82
CA GLN A 133 13.56 -16.89 20.13
C GLN A 133 14.95 -16.61 20.69
N ARG A 134 15.12 -16.53 22.02
CA ARG A 134 16.38 -16.10 22.63
C ARG A 134 17.46 -17.17 22.61
N GLU A 135 17.10 -18.42 22.92
CA GLU A 135 18.08 -19.48 23.17
C GLU A 135 18.28 -20.39 21.94
N LEU A 136 17.24 -20.55 21.12
CA LEU A 136 17.26 -21.47 19.97
C LEU A 136 17.29 -20.76 18.61
N GLY A 137 17.19 -19.42 18.59
CA GLY A 137 17.29 -18.62 17.37
C GLY A 137 16.07 -18.70 16.45
N VAL A 138 14.91 -19.11 16.97
CA VAL A 138 13.67 -19.15 16.18
C VAL A 138 13.20 -17.74 15.87
N ARG A 139 12.78 -17.48 14.64
CA ARG A 139 12.14 -16.22 14.23
C ARG A 139 10.90 -16.49 13.38
N TRP A 140 9.86 -15.68 13.62
CA TRP A 140 8.66 -15.60 12.80
C TRP A 140 8.58 -14.18 12.26
N LEU A 141 9.27 -13.93 11.15
CA LEU A 141 9.48 -12.57 10.64
C LEU A 141 8.22 -11.99 9.98
N TRP A 142 7.45 -12.82 9.28
CA TRP A 142 6.16 -12.43 8.69
C TRP A 142 5.16 -13.59 8.70
N PRO A 143 3.86 -13.33 8.45
CA PRO A 143 2.86 -14.38 8.38
C PRO A 143 3.12 -15.39 7.25
N GLY A 144 3.01 -16.67 7.57
CA GLY A 144 3.15 -17.77 6.60
C GLY A 144 4.38 -18.64 6.85
N ALA A 145 4.40 -19.81 6.21
CA ALA A 145 5.50 -20.77 6.35
C ALA A 145 6.84 -20.23 5.81
N ASP A 146 6.80 -19.37 4.79
CA ASP A 146 7.95 -18.68 4.23
C ASP A 146 8.51 -17.58 5.16
N GLY A 147 7.76 -17.19 6.20
CA GLY A 147 8.19 -16.29 7.27
C GLY A 147 8.73 -17.01 8.51
N GLU A 148 8.73 -18.34 8.53
CA GLU A 148 9.36 -19.13 9.60
C GLU A 148 10.85 -19.34 9.34
N PHE A 149 11.66 -19.04 10.35
CA PHE A 149 13.10 -19.27 10.37
C PHE A 149 13.43 -20.07 11.63
N ILE A 150 13.56 -21.39 11.46
CA ILE A 150 13.78 -22.35 12.53
C ILE A 150 15.12 -23.05 12.27
N PRO A 151 16.17 -22.75 13.04
CA PRO A 151 17.49 -23.36 12.85
C PRO A 151 17.45 -24.87 13.10
N VAL A 152 18.12 -25.64 12.25
CA VAL A 152 18.36 -27.08 12.49
C VAL A 152 19.67 -27.25 13.25
N LYS A 153 19.67 -28.06 14.32
CA LYS A 153 20.83 -28.32 15.19
C LYS A 153 20.94 -29.81 15.46
N THR A 154 22.14 -30.37 15.32
CA THR A 154 22.39 -31.79 15.66
C THR A 154 22.51 -32.00 17.17
N SER A 155 23.10 -31.05 17.90
CA SER A 155 23.17 -31.07 19.35
C SER A 155 23.08 -29.66 19.92
N TRP A 156 22.58 -29.55 21.15
CA TRP A 156 22.55 -28.32 21.92
C TRP A 156 22.46 -28.65 23.42
N SER A 157 23.16 -27.89 24.25
CA SER A 157 23.10 -28.01 25.71
C SER A 157 22.38 -26.81 26.32
N LEU A 158 21.55 -27.07 27.32
CA LEU A 158 20.78 -26.03 28.01
C LEU A 158 21.72 -25.20 28.91
N PRO A 159 21.91 -23.90 28.65
CA PRO A 159 22.70 -23.04 29.53
C PRO A 159 21.94 -22.75 30.84
N GLU A 160 22.63 -22.18 31.82
CA GLU A 160 21.95 -21.62 32.99
C GLU A 160 21.13 -20.38 32.56
N LEU A 161 19.82 -20.43 32.78
CA LEU A 161 18.89 -19.37 32.39
C LEU A 161 18.30 -18.68 33.62
N LYS A 162 18.24 -17.36 33.55
CA LYS A 162 17.62 -16.49 34.56
C LYS A 162 17.06 -15.24 33.88
N PHE A 163 15.92 -15.40 33.21
CA PHE A 163 15.30 -14.35 32.43
C PHE A 163 13.89 -14.04 32.94
N ASN A 164 13.60 -12.75 33.12
CA ASN A 164 12.26 -12.25 33.36
C ASN A 164 11.92 -11.15 32.36
N HIS A 165 10.65 -11.06 31.99
CA HIS A 165 10.14 -9.95 31.17
C HIS A 165 8.75 -9.52 31.61
N LYS A 166 8.49 -8.22 31.46
CA LYS A 166 7.16 -7.62 31.60
C LYS A 166 6.93 -6.65 30.43
N PRO A 167 5.90 -6.85 29.60
CA PRO A 167 5.69 -6.03 28.40
C PRO A 167 5.42 -4.57 28.73
N GLY A 168 5.79 -3.68 27.81
CA GLY A 168 5.57 -2.23 27.97
C GLY A 168 4.09 -1.80 27.89
N PHE A 169 3.23 -2.61 27.27
CA PHE A 169 1.79 -2.35 27.13
C PHE A 169 0.98 -3.55 27.62
N GLN A 170 -0.13 -3.30 28.31
CA GLN A 170 -1.08 -4.35 28.73
C GLN A 170 -1.77 -5.00 27.53
N TYR A 171 -2.09 -4.19 26.53
CA TYR A 171 -2.91 -4.55 25.39
C TYR A 171 -2.15 -4.21 24.10
N ARG A 172 -1.89 -5.20 23.26
CA ARG A 172 -1.09 -5.09 22.03
C ARG A 172 -1.92 -5.69 20.91
N GLY A 173 -2.25 -4.90 19.89
CA GLY A 173 -3.17 -5.32 18.83
C GLY A 173 -2.75 -4.85 17.46
N PHE A 174 -3.35 -5.49 16.45
CA PHE A 174 -3.44 -4.97 15.09
C PHE A 174 -4.92 -4.95 14.70
N HIS A 175 -5.42 -3.83 14.17
CA HIS A 175 -6.76 -3.79 13.59
C HIS A 175 -6.67 -4.27 12.14
N LEU A 176 -7.03 -5.54 11.91
CA LEU A 176 -6.91 -6.21 10.62
C LEU A 176 -8.06 -5.79 9.68
N CYS A 177 -7.90 -4.64 9.02
CA CYS A 177 -8.91 -4.08 8.13
C CYS A 177 -9.20 -5.00 6.94
N GLY A 178 -10.45 -5.43 6.80
CA GLY A 178 -10.90 -6.25 5.67
C GLY A 178 -10.74 -7.77 5.86
N ASP A 179 -10.46 -8.24 7.07
CA ASP A 179 -10.25 -9.65 7.38
C ASP A 179 -11.42 -10.57 6.96
N TYR A 180 -12.65 -10.06 6.94
CA TYR A 180 -13.85 -10.77 6.49
C TYR A 180 -13.84 -11.16 5.01
N TYR A 181 -12.94 -10.60 4.19
CA TYR A 181 -12.79 -10.96 2.77
C TYR A 181 -11.76 -12.06 2.50
N LEU A 182 -10.92 -12.42 3.49
CA LEU A 182 -9.67 -13.14 3.22
C LEU A 182 -9.63 -14.56 3.77
N GLY A 183 -10.67 -15.00 4.48
CA GLY A 183 -10.82 -16.38 4.94
C GLY A 183 -9.53 -16.89 5.64
N PRO A 184 -8.88 -17.97 5.13
CA PRO A 184 -7.69 -18.58 5.75
C PRO A 184 -6.50 -17.64 5.99
N ASP A 185 -6.30 -16.60 5.17
CA ASP A 185 -5.12 -15.73 5.29
C ASP A 185 -5.14 -14.91 6.59
N SER A 186 -6.34 -14.55 7.07
CA SER A 186 -6.50 -13.88 8.35
C SER A 186 -6.07 -14.74 9.53
N GLU A 187 -6.18 -16.07 9.43
CA GLU A 187 -5.76 -17.01 10.47
C GLU A 187 -4.24 -17.18 10.52
N ILE A 188 -3.58 -17.19 9.35
CA ILE A 188 -2.11 -17.21 9.25
C ILE A 188 -1.53 -15.94 9.90
N PHE A 189 -2.14 -14.79 9.66
CA PHE A 189 -1.72 -13.53 10.28
C PHE A 189 -1.89 -13.57 11.80
N ARG A 190 -3.00 -14.11 12.31
CA ARG A 190 -3.26 -14.25 13.76
C ARG A 190 -2.30 -15.23 14.44
N GLU A 191 -1.92 -16.30 13.77
CA GLU A 191 -0.88 -17.20 14.29
C GLU A 191 0.45 -16.47 14.45
N TRP A 192 0.85 -15.69 13.44
CA TRP A 192 2.04 -14.84 13.50
C TRP A 192 1.95 -13.78 14.60
N MET A 193 0.77 -13.16 14.80
CA MET A 193 0.51 -12.20 15.89
C MET A 193 0.78 -12.83 17.26
N ALA A 194 0.26 -14.03 17.52
CA ALA A 194 0.46 -14.72 18.79
C ALA A 194 1.95 -15.04 19.04
N ARG A 195 2.65 -15.54 18.02
CA ARG A 195 4.09 -15.84 18.04
C ARG A 195 4.98 -14.60 18.22
N ASN A 196 4.45 -13.42 17.90
CA ASN A 196 5.08 -12.12 18.13
C ASN A 196 4.41 -11.31 19.25
N PHE A 197 3.86 -12.01 20.24
CA PHE A 197 3.41 -11.45 21.52
C PHE A 197 2.23 -10.46 21.47
N ILE A 198 1.52 -10.40 20.36
CA ILE A 198 0.28 -9.63 20.23
C ILE A 198 -0.84 -10.37 20.97
N ASN A 199 -1.69 -9.63 21.69
CA ASN A 199 -2.71 -10.22 22.57
C ASN A 199 -4.13 -9.69 22.36
N ILE A 200 -4.39 -8.81 21.39
CA ILE A 200 -5.75 -8.41 21.01
C ILE A 200 -6.15 -9.05 19.68
N TYR A 201 -7.33 -9.66 19.69
CA TYR A 201 -8.11 -9.95 18.50
C TYR A 201 -9.33 -9.02 18.51
N ARG A 202 -9.38 -8.05 17.59
CA ARG A 202 -10.32 -6.90 17.59
C ARG A 202 -11.72 -7.18 17.03
N HIS A 203 -11.92 -8.31 16.34
CA HIS A 203 -13.21 -8.73 15.74
C HIS A 203 -13.89 -9.90 16.46
N ALA A 204 -13.94 -9.84 17.79
CA ALA A 204 -14.61 -10.81 18.66
C ALA A 204 -14.11 -12.26 18.49
N ALA A 205 -12.85 -12.49 18.86
CA ALA A 205 -12.20 -13.81 18.81
C ALA A 205 -13.11 -14.92 19.39
N PRO A 206 -13.42 -15.98 18.63
CA PRO A 206 -14.18 -17.11 19.16
C PRO A 206 -13.37 -17.86 20.22
N LEU A 207 -14.06 -18.63 21.07
CA LEU A 207 -13.45 -19.33 22.22
C LEU A 207 -12.18 -20.12 21.86
N LYS A 208 -12.14 -20.78 20.70
CA LYS A 208 -10.98 -21.55 20.23
C LYS A 208 -9.70 -20.72 20.11
N GLU A 209 -9.81 -19.41 19.86
CA GLU A 209 -8.65 -18.52 19.66
C GLU A 209 -8.04 -18.07 21.00
N LYS A 210 -8.74 -18.25 22.12
CA LYS A 210 -8.20 -18.00 23.47
C LYS A 210 -6.95 -18.84 23.76
N ARG A 211 -6.84 -20.03 23.15
CA ARG A 211 -5.64 -20.88 23.26
C ARG A 211 -4.36 -20.18 22.79
N ARG A 212 -4.47 -19.22 21.87
CA ARG A 212 -3.34 -18.39 21.39
C ARG A 212 -3.03 -17.19 22.30
N GLY A 213 -3.76 -17.05 23.41
CA GLY A 213 -3.62 -15.96 24.37
C GLY A 213 -4.39 -14.69 23.99
N PHE A 214 -5.28 -14.68 23.01
CA PHE A 214 -5.98 -13.44 22.66
C PHE A 214 -7.00 -13.00 23.72
N TYR A 215 -7.06 -11.70 23.98
CA TYR A 215 -8.26 -11.02 24.42
C TYR A 215 -9.23 -10.93 23.24
N SER A 216 -10.46 -11.38 23.46
CA SER A 216 -11.56 -11.23 22.53
C SER A 216 -12.15 -9.84 22.72
N MET A 217 -11.85 -8.94 21.79
CA MET A 217 -12.35 -7.57 21.76
C MET A 217 -13.31 -7.44 20.58
N TRP A 218 -14.44 -6.77 20.74
CA TRP A 218 -15.28 -6.32 19.62
C TRP A 218 -15.23 -4.81 19.56
N SER A 219 -14.74 -4.28 18.45
CA SER A 219 -14.55 -2.85 18.22
C SER A 219 -14.93 -2.51 16.79
N SER A 220 -15.88 -1.58 16.63
CA SER A 220 -16.33 -1.07 15.32
C SER A 220 -17.23 0.15 15.54
N HIS A 221 -17.68 0.78 14.45
CA HIS A 221 -18.77 1.77 14.42
C HIS A 221 -20.14 1.11 14.70
N ASN A 222 -20.23 0.44 15.84
CA ASN A 222 -21.31 -0.43 16.29
C ASN A 222 -22.46 0.33 16.98
N ILE A 223 -22.32 1.64 17.21
CA ILE A 223 -23.41 2.50 17.64
C ILE A 223 -24.24 2.94 16.42
N SER A 224 -25.31 2.19 16.16
CA SER A 224 -26.28 2.46 15.10
C SER A 224 -27.66 1.89 15.45
N ILE A 225 -28.70 2.39 14.76
CA ILE A 225 -30.07 1.88 14.83
C ILE A 225 -30.57 1.53 13.41
N PRO A 226 -31.59 0.65 13.26
CA PRO A 226 -32.09 0.27 11.95
C PRO A 226 -32.55 1.48 11.12
N LYS A 227 -31.95 1.68 9.93
CA LYS A 227 -32.30 2.78 9.01
C LYS A 227 -33.80 2.91 8.69
N PRO A 228 -34.59 1.82 8.53
CA PRO A 228 -36.03 1.95 8.28
C PRO A 228 -36.80 2.75 9.35
N LEU A 229 -36.31 2.80 10.59
CA LEU A 229 -36.92 3.60 11.66
C LEU A 229 -36.93 5.09 11.33
N PHE A 230 -36.07 5.58 10.43
CA PHE A 230 -36.06 6.99 10.04
C PHE A 230 -37.40 7.45 9.46
N SER A 231 -38.13 6.57 8.78
CA SER A 231 -39.45 6.90 8.20
C SER A 231 -40.55 7.11 9.25
N GLN A 232 -40.41 6.49 10.43
CA GLN A 232 -41.42 6.47 11.49
C GLN A 232 -41.03 7.35 12.69
N HIS A 233 -39.74 7.43 12.99
CA HIS A 233 -39.16 8.06 14.19
C HIS A 233 -37.94 8.91 13.82
N GLN A 234 -38.17 10.04 13.13
CA GLN A 234 -37.08 10.94 12.73
C GLN A 234 -36.33 11.53 13.92
N GLU A 235 -36.99 11.66 15.07
CA GLU A 235 -36.44 12.13 16.34
C GLU A 235 -35.34 11.23 16.92
N TYR A 236 -35.22 9.99 16.45
CA TYR A 236 -34.13 9.08 16.82
C TYR A 236 -32.80 9.42 16.13
N PHE A 237 -32.84 10.25 15.10
CA PHE A 237 -31.70 10.52 14.23
C PHE A 237 -31.18 11.95 14.37
N ALA A 238 -29.97 12.18 13.87
CA ALA A 238 -29.26 13.44 14.02
C ALA A 238 -29.99 14.60 13.32
N GLU A 239 -30.15 15.71 14.05
CA GLU A 239 -30.62 16.98 13.48
C GLU A 239 -29.44 17.86 13.06
N VAL A 240 -29.48 18.40 11.85
CA VAL A 240 -28.53 19.42 11.40
C VAL A 240 -29.31 20.54 10.75
N LYS A 241 -29.16 21.76 11.28
CA LYS A 241 -29.84 22.97 10.77
C LYS A 241 -31.37 22.78 10.64
N GLY A 242 -32.01 22.18 11.64
CA GLY A 242 -33.47 21.99 11.69
C GLY A 242 -34.02 20.85 10.84
N LYS A 243 -33.17 20.04 10.20
CA LYS A 243 -33.59 18.84 9.44
C LYS A 243 -32.91 17.59 9.99
N ARG A 244 -33.66 16.47 10.02
CA ARG A 244 -33.19 15.16 10.50
C ARG A 244 -32.58 14.34 9.35
N TYR A 245 -31.55 13.57 9.66
CA TYR A 245 -30.81 12.74 8.69
C TYR A 245 -30.48 11.36 9.28
N ASP A 246 -30.62 10.31 8.48
CA ASP A 246 -30.37 8.91 8.87
C ASP A 246 -28.87 8.53 8.96
N ALA A 247 -27.97 9.51 8.83
CA ALA A 247 -26.52 9.31 8.81
C ALA A 247 -25.94 9.01 10.21
N ASN A 248 -26.58 9.50 11.28
CA ASN A 248 -26.15 9.31 12.66
C ASN A 248 -27.36 9.40 13.61
N ILE A 249 -27.19 8.96 14.85
CA ILE A 249 -28.25 8.92 15.87
C ILE A 249 -28.30 10.19 16.73
N CYS A 250 -29.41 10.41 17.43
CA CYS A 250 -29.52 11.44 18.44
C CYS A 250 -29.10 10.91 19.82
N PHE A 251 -27.93 11.33 20.30
CA PHE A 251 -27.36 10.92 21.60
C PHE A 251 -28.11 11.41 22.85
N SER A 252 -29.16 12.23 22.70
CA SER A 252 -29.98 12.71 23.82
C SER A 252 -31.36 12.06 23.89
N ASN A 253 -31.68 11.13 22.99
CA ASN A 253 -32.99 10.50 22.93
C ASN A 253 -33.02 9.19 23.75
N PRO A 254 -33.88 9.06 24.79
CA PRO A 254 -33.90 7.88 25.65
C PRO A 254 -34.33 6.58 24.96
N GLU A 255 -35.17 6.65 23.92
CA GLU A 255 -35.54 5.44 23.16
C GLU A 255 -34.36 4.92 22.33
N VAL A 256 -33.49 5.82 21.88
CA VAL A 256 -32.23 5.44 21.20
C VAL A 256 -31.29 4.73 22.18
N ASP A 257 -31.16 5.21 23.42
CA ASP A 257 -30.37 4.55 24.46
C ASP A 257 -30.83 3.09 24.66
N LYS A 258 -32.16 2.88 24.73
CA LYS A 258 -32.77 1.55 24.90
C LYS A 258 -32.50 0.62 23.72
N ILE A 259 -32.73 1.07 22.48
CA ILE A 259 -32.52 0.25 21.27
C ILE A 259 -31.05 -0.14 21.14
N VAL A 260 -30.12 0.80 21.37
CA VAL A 260 -28.69 0.53 21.30
C VAL A 260 -28.27 -0.46 22.38
N PHE A 261 -28.74 -0.30 23.61
CA PHE A 261 -28.50 -1.25 24.69
C PHE A 261 -29.00 -2.66 24.35
N GLU A 262 -30.25 -2.81 23.90
CA GLU A 262 -30.82 -4.11 23.53
C GLU A 262 -30.02 -4.79 22.42
N ASN A 263 -29.57 -4.04 21.42
CA ASN A 263 -28.73 -4.57 20.34
C ASN A 263 -27.38 -5.08 20.86
N LEU A 264 -26.71 -4.31 21.72
CA LEU A 264 -25.40 -4.68 22.26
C LEU A 264 -25.50 -5.80 23.30
N ALA A 265 -26.47 -5.76 24.20
CA ALA A 265 -26.74 -6.83 25.16
C ALA A 265 -27.05 -8.14 24.44
N GLY A 266 -27.90 -8.10 23.41
CA GLY A 266 -28.19 -9.25 22.56
C GLY A 266 -26.96 -9.83 21.86
N TYR A 267 -25.98 -8.99 21.50
CA TYR A 267 -24.70 -9.45 20.98
C TYR A 267 -23.84 -10.10 22.06
N VAL A 268 -23.72 -9.49 23.25
CA VAL A 268 -22.91 -10.02 24.36
C VAL A 268 -23.44 -11.37 24.84
N LEU A 269 -24.75 -11.54 24.96
CA LEU A 269 -25.38 -12.80 25.34
C LEU A 269 -25.08 -13.95 24.37
N LYS A 270 -24.94 -13.64 23.08
CA LYS A 270 -24.56 -14.62 22.05
C LYS A 270 -23.06 -14.94 22.05
N HIS A 271 -22.24 -14.10 22.70
CA HIS A 271 -20.79 -14.19 22.72
C HIS A 271 -20.24 -14.07 24.15
N PRO A 272 -20.53 -15.03 25.05
CA PRO A 272 -20.13 -14.95 26.47
C PRO A 272 -18.60 -14.98 26.70
N TYR A 273 -17.83 -15.29 25.66
CA TYR A 273 -16.36 -15.30 25.68
C TYR A 273 -15.72 -13.92 25.44
N LEU A 274 -16.52 -12.90 25.12
CA LEU A 274 -16.06 -11.53 24.83
C LEU A 274 -15.45 -10.90 26.10
N ASP A 275 -14.20 -10.47 26.02
CA ASP A 275 -13.53 -9.80 27.15
C ASP A 275 -13.79 -8.31 27.16
N ILE A 276 -13.75 -7.68 25.98
CA ILE A 276 -13.80 -6.22 25.81
C ILE A 276 -14.83 -5.88 24.73
N LEU A 277 -15.80 -5.04 25.09
CA LEU A 277 -16.69 -4.37 24.15
C LEU A 277 -16.25 -2.91 23.99
N SER A 278 -15.65 -2.57 22.85
CA SER A 278 -15.31 -1.20 22.47
C SER A 278 -16.38 -0.65 21.54
N VAL A 279 -16.98 0.49 21.90
CA VAL A 279 -18.09 1.06 21.13
C VAL A 279 -17.72 2.38 20.48
N PHE A 280 -17.93 2.49 19.17
CA PHE A 280 -17.59 3.70 18.41
C PHE A 280 -18.85 4.36 17.86
N PRO A 281 -18.89 5.70 17.80
CA PRO A 281 -19.97 6.41 17.12
C PRO A 281 -19.95 6.07 15.62
N SER A 282 -21.02 6.39 14.89
CA SER A 282 -21.05 6.18 13.43
C SER A 282 -19.90 6.93 12.73
N ASP A 283 -19.31 6.32 11.69
CA ASP A 283 -18.20 6.88 10.90
C ASP A 283 -18.67 8.02 9.99
N THR A 284 -18.95 9.18 10.59
CA THR A 284 -19.44 10.36 9.88
C THR A 284 -19.18 11.63 10.66
N THR A 285 -18.94 12.72 9.92
CA THR A 285 -18.83 14.08 10.49
C THR A 285 -20.20 14.71 10.79
N VAL A 286 -21.29 13.99 10.49
CA VAL A 286 -22.65 14.43 10.78
C VAL A 286 -23.05 13.95 12.17
N TYR A 287 -23.15 14.88 13.11
CA TYR A 287 -23.61 14.64 14.47
C TYR A 287 -24.85 15.47 14.81
N CYS A 288 -25.61 15.03 15.81
CA CYS A 288 -26.86 15.68 16.19
C CYS A 288 -26.62 17.05 16.82
N ARG A 289 -27.34 18.06 16.33
CA ARG A 289 -27.33 19.45 16.82
C ARG A 289 -28.73 19.92 17.21
N CYS A 290 -29.60 18.99 17.61
CA CYS A 290 -30.91 19.33 18.15
C CYS A 290 -30.77 20.18 19.44
N GLU A 291 -31.88 20.73 19.93
CA GLU A 291 -31.90 21.59 21.12
C GLU A 291 -31.18 20.96 22.33
N ASN A 292 -31.29 19.65 22.54
CA ASN A 292 -30.63 18.98 23.66
C ASN A 292 -29.13 18.71 23.40
N CYS A 293 -28.78 18.18 22.22
CA CYS A 293 -27.38 17.87 21.89
C CYS A 293 -26.52 19.13 21.66
N SER A 294 -27.11 20.28 21.38
CA SER A 294 -26.38 21.54 21.18
C SER A 294 -26.07 22.30 22.47
N LYS A 295 -26.53 21.81 23.64
CA LYS A 295 -26.26 22.44 24.96
C LYS A 295 -24.80 22.30 25.40
N THR A 296 -24.08 21.30 24.92
CA THR A 296 -22.68 21.04 25.24
C THR A 296 -21.85 20.83 23.97
N ASP A 297 -20.53 20.67 24.12
CA ASP A 297 -19.69 20.32 22.98
C ASP A 297 -19.93 18.86 22.54
N PRO A 298 -19.62 18.51 21.27
CA PRO A 298 -19.94 17.19 20.73
C PRO A 298 -19.29 16.04 21.52
N SER A 299 -18.05 16.21 21.98
CA SER A 299 -17.35 15.19 22.79
C SER A 299 -18.10 14.94 24.09
N THR A 300 -18.44 16.00 24.83
CA THR A 300 -19.23 15.87 26.06
C THR A 300 -20.57 15.16 25.81
N THR A 301 -21.28 15.50 24.73
CA THR A 301 -22.54 14.83 24.36
C THR A 301 -22.35 13.34 24.10
N TRP A 302 -21.28 12.95 23.39
CA TRP A 302 -20.95 11.54 23.14
C TRP A 302 -20.66 10.78 24.44
N PHE A 303 -19.80 11.33 25.31
CA PHE A 303 -19.41 10.67 26.55
C PHE A 303 -20.55 10.62 27.58
N GLU A 304 -21.49 11.57 27.57
CA GLU A 304 -22.71 11.48 28.37
C GLU A 304 -23.63 10.34 27.92
N PHE A 305 -23.81 10.16 26.61
CA PHE A 305 -24.52 9.01 26.05
C PHE A 305 -23.82 7.70 26.41
N TYR A 306 -22.51 7.64 26.18
CA TYR A 306 -21.69 6.48 26.49
C TYR A 306 -21.77 6.11 27.98
N ASN A 307 -21.72 7.07 28.89
CA ASN A 307 -21.87 6.81 30.33
C ASN A 307 -23.22 6.16 30.68
N ARG A 308 -24.33 6.64 30.10
CA ARG A 308 -25.66 6.03 30.33
C ARG A 308 -25.73 4.60 29.79
N LEU A 309 -25.14 4.37 28.62
CA LEU A 309 -25.02 3.05 28.03
C LEU A 309 -24.18 2.13 28.91
N THR A 310 -23.02 2.58 29.38
CA THR A 310 -22.11 1.74 30.17
C THR A 310 -22.65 1.45 31.57
N ASP A 311 -23.42 2.35 32.18
CA ASP A 311 -24.15 2.05 33.42
C ASP A 311 -25.10 0.87 33.24
N SER A 312 -25.89 0.89 32.16
CA SER A 312 -26.83 -0.19 31.83
C SER A 312 -26.10 -1.50 31.53
N MET A 313 -25.02 -1.44 30.74
CA MET A 313 -24.19 -2.60 30.42
C MET A 313 -23.51 -3.18 31.65
N LYS A 314 -23.05 -2.37 32.62
CA LYS A 314 -22.42 -2.86 33.85
C LYS A 314 -23.41 -3.46 34.84
N ASN A 315 -24.65 -2.99 34.84
CA ASN A 315 -25.71 -3.60 35.65
C ASN A 315 -26.03 -5.02 35.18
N GLU A 316 -26.07 -5.27 33.86
CA GLU A 316 -26.35 -6.60 33.30
C GLU A 316 -25.10 -7.49 33.17
N PHE A 317 -23.95 -6.91 32.81
CA PHE A 317 -22.69 -7.61 32.57
C PHE A 317 -21.53 -7.03 33.41
N PRO A 318 -21.50 -7.27 34.75
CA PRO A 318 -20.52 -6.64 35.65
C PRO A 318 -19.05 -6.89 35.27
N SER A 319 -18.75 -8.08 34.75
CA SER A 319 -17.39 -8.51 34.38
C SER A 319 -16.92 -8.02 33.00
N LEU A 320 -17.82 -7.56 32.13
CA LEU A 320 -17.49 -7.12 30.77
C LEU A 320 -16.65 -5.85 30.82
N LYS A 321 -15.49 -5.82 30.15
CA LYS A 321 -14.70 -4.59 30.02
C LYS A 321 -15.29 -3.75 28.89
N LEU A 322 -15.42 -2.46 29.13
CA LEU A 322 -15.95 -1.52 28.14
C LEU A 322 -14.84 -0.57 27.72
N ALA A 323 -14.76 -0.27 26.43
CA ALA A 323 -13.85 0.71 25.86
C ALA A 323 -14.61 1.61 24.88
N THR A 324 -13.97 2.69 24.45
CA THR A 324 -14.52 3.62 23.46
C THR A 324 -13.38 4.37 22.78
N ILE A 325 -13.71 5.24 21.82
CA ILE A 325 -12.76 5.95 20.98
C ILE A 325 -12.88 7.47 21.13
N ALA A 326 -11.76 8.17 21.01
CA ALA A 326 -11.68 9.61 20.83
C ALA A 326 -11.42 9.92 19.34
N TYR A 327 -12.50 10.11 18.59
CA TYR A 327 -12.51 10.15 17.12
C TYR A 327 -13.31 11.34 16.56
N PHE A 328 -12.87 11.90 15.43
CA PHE A 328 -13.46 13.07 14.76
C PHE A 328 -13.90 14.18 15.73
N GLU A 329 -15.18 14.57 15.73
CA GLU A 329 -15.73 15.67 16.53
C GLU A 329 -15.78 15.34 18.03
N TYR A 330 -15.59 14.08 18.40
CA TYR A 330 -15.60 13.58 19.78
C TYR A 330 -14.18 13.33 20.33
N ARG A 331 -13.15 13.82 19.64
CA ARG A 331 -11.74 13.56 19.98
C ARG A 331 -11.22 14.33 21.20
N ASN A 332 -11.78 15.51 21.46
CA ASN A 332 -11.34 16.35 22.59
C ASN A 332 -11.76 15.72 23.92
N VAL A 333 -11.04 16.04 25.00
CA VAL A 333 -11.41 15.59 26.35
C VAL A 333 -12.82 16.12 26.70
N PRO A 334 -13.77 15.25 27.10
CA PRO A 334 -15.11 15.67 27.46
C PRO A 334 -15.10 16.44 28.80
N LYS A 335 -16.08 17.33 28.98
CA LYS A 335 -16.27 18.04 30.25
C LYS A 335 -16.94 17.18 31.32
N CYS A 336 -17.64 16.12 30.91
CA CYS A 336 -18.25 15.16 31.83
C CYS A 336 -17.21 14.15 32.36
N LYS A 337 -17.46 13.60 33.55
CA LYS A 337 -16.63 12.51 34.11
C LYS A 337 -16.90 11.21 33.37
N ILE A 338 -15.86 10.56 32.88
CA ILE A 338 -15.94 9.25 32.22
C ILE A 338 -16.04 8.15 33.29
N ARG A 339 -16.90 7.14 33.09
CA ARG A 339 -17.04 6.01 34.02
C ARG A 339 -17.29 4.68 33.32
N ASN A 340 -17.03 3.59 34.05
CA ASN A 340 -17.20 2.20 33.63
C ASN A 340 -16.35 1.76 32.41
N THR A 341 -15.19 2.38 32.22
CA THR A 341 -14.33 2.18 31.03
C THR A 341 -12.96 1.64 31.41
N GLU A 342 -12.48 0.63 30.69
CA GLU A 342 -11.14 0.07 30.83
C GLU A 342 -10.08 0.99 30.22
N PHE A 343 -10.31 1.51 29.00
CA PHE A 343 -9.47 2.50 28.34
C PHE A 343 -10.21 3.22 27.20
N ILE A 344 -9.64 4.34 26.74
CA ILE A 344 -10.10 5.11 25.57
C ILE A 344 -9.05 5.06 24.48
N GLU A 345 -9.46 4.72 23.26
CA GLU A 345 -8.61 4.68 22.07
C GLU A 345 -8.51 6.08 21.44
N TYR A 346 -7.38 6.77 21.57
CA TYR A 346 -7.13 8.03 20.91
C TYR A 346 -6.71 7.81 19.46
N CYS A 347 -7.45 8.35 18.50
CA CYS A 347 -7.10 8.23 17.09
C CYS A 347 -6.03 9.24 16.69
N SER A 348 -4.91 8.75 16.16
CA SER A 348 -3.77 9.59 15.77
C SER A 348 -3.72 9.94 14.27
N TYR A 349 -4.81 9.83 13.51
CA TYR A 349 -4.84 10.03 12.04
C TYR A 349 -4.36 11.40 11.53
N THR A 350 -4.29 12.42 12.39
CA THR A 350 -3.76 13.76 12.05
C THR A 350 -2.26 13.92 12.24
N ARG A 351 -1.57 12.92 12.80
CA ARG A 351 -0.12 12.98 13.02
C ARG A 351 0.63 13.13 11.71
N CYS A 352 1.83 13.70 11.78
CA CYS A 352 2.79 13.59 10.70
C CYS A 352 3.41 12.19 10.71
N ASN A 353 3.42 11.54 9.54
CA ASN A 353 4.03 10.24 9.32
C ASN A 353 5.40 10.34 8.61
N ILE A 354 6.03 11.52 8.66
CA ILE A 354 7.41 11.72 8.18
C ILE A 354 8.32 12.00 9.37
N HIS A 355 7.93 12.95 10.19
CA HIS A 355 8.72 13.44 11.31
C HIS A 355 8.35 12.76 12.63
N PRO A 356 9.31 12.62 13.56
CA PRO A 356 9.03 12.21 14.94
C PRO A 356 8.22 13.27 15.69
N TYR A 357 7.57 12.89 16.79
CA TYR A 357 6.69 13.79 17.56
C TYR A 357 7.42 15.02 18.11
N GLY A 358 8.70 14.89 18.47
CA GLY A 358 9.50 15.96 19.05
C GLY A 358 10.18 16.91 18.05
N GLN A 359 9.98 16.75 16.74
CA GLN A 359 10.65 17.59 15.75
C GLN A 359 10.09 19.02 15.73
N ALA A 360 10.99 20.00 15.89
CA ALA A 360 10.65 21.41 15.81
C ALA A 360 10.08 21.78 14.42
N GLY A 361 9.02 22.60 14.41
CA GLY A 361 8.39 23.06 13.17
C GLY A 361 7.37 22.08 12.57
N CYS A 362 7.13 20.93 13.20
CA CYS A 362 6.12 19.97 12.76
C CYS A 362 4.77 20.22 13.45
N LYS A 363 4.00 21.20 12.95
CA LYS A 363 2.72 21.61 13.55
C LYS A 363 1.72 20.46 13.74
N HIS A 364 1.65 19.52 12.78
CA HIS A 364 0.80 18.33 12.87
C HIS A 364 1.10 17.45 14.09
N ASN A 365 2.39 17.24 14.40
CA ASN A 365 2.81 16.44 15.55
C ASN A 365 2.68 17.23 16.85
N GLU A 366 2.97 18.53 16.83
CA GLU A 366 2.72 19.42 17.99
C GLU A 366 1.25 19.37 18.40
N ASP A 367 0.32 19.54 17.45
CA ASP A 367 -1.13 19.49 17.71
C ASP A 367 -1.57 18.12 18.23
N THR A 368 -1.07 17.04 17.61
CA THR A 368 -1.39 15.68 18.04
C THR A 368 -0.85 15.38 19.44
N MET A 369 0.36 15.86 19.76
CA MET A 369 0.99 15.68 21.07
C MET A 369 0.27 16.48 22.16
N ASN A 370 -0.12 17.73 21.88
CA ASN A 370 -0.88 18.56 22.82
C ASN A 370 -2.21 17.88 23.18
N ALA A 371 -2.96 17.37 22.20
CA ALA A 371 -4.20 16.66 22.46
C ALA A 371 -3.99 15.35 23.25
N MET A 372 -2.92 14.59 23.00
CA MET A 372 -2.59 13.41 23.82
C MET A 372 -2.18 13.79 25.25
N LEU A 373 -1.48 14.91 25.44
CA LEU A 373 -1.12 15.43 26.77
C LEU A 373 -2.35 15.90 27.56
N GLU A 374 -3.34 16.51 26.91
CA GLU A 374 -4.64 16.82 27.53
C GLU A 374 -5.33 15.56 28.03
N TRP A 375 -5.37 14.51 27.21
CA TRP A 375 -5.90 13.21 27.62
C TRP A 375 -5.10 12.60 28.77
N LYS A 376 -3.77 12.66 28.75
CA LYS A 376 -2.90 12.20 29.84
C LYS A 376 -3.21 12.94 31.15
N ALA A 377 -3.49 14.24 31.09
CA ALA A 377 -3.78 15.06 32.26
C ALA A 377 -5.08 14.63 32.99
N THR A 378 -5.97 13.91 32.32
CA THR A 378 -7.18 13.35 32.94
C THR A 378 -6.90 12.21 33.92
N GLY A 379 -5.73 11.57 33.82
CA GLY A 379 -5.38 10.37 34.61
C GLY A 379 -6.12 9.10 34.20
N PHE A 380 -6.98 9.14 33.17
CA PHE A 380 -7.63 7.94 32.64
C PHE A 380 -6.65 7.06 31.85
N PRO A 381 -6.83 5.73 31.82
CA PRO A 381 -6.09 4.86 30.92
C PRO A 381 -6.41 5.17 29.46
N ILE A 382 -5.39 5.53 28.68
CA ILE A 382 -5.51 5.87 27.25
C ILE A 382 -4.79 4.81 26.40
N GLY A 383 -5.35 4.52 25.25
CA GLY A 383 -4.75 3.78 24.15
C GLY A 383 -4.51 4.67 22.94
N ASN A 384 -3.72 4.19 21.97
CA ASN A 384 -3.58 4.85 20.68
C ASN A 384 -4.10 3.94 19.56
N ASP A 385 -5.13 4.39 18.85
CA ASP A 385 -5.59 3.79 17.59
C ASP A 385 -4.81 4.46 16.45
N ALA A 386 -3.88 3.71 15.88
CA ALA A 386 -2.79 4.27 15.10
C ALA A 386 -3.00 4.02 13.60
N TYR A 387 -2.65 5.01 12.78
CA TYR A 387 -3.01 5.07 11.36
C TYR A 387 -1.78 5.13 10.44
N GLU A 388 -0.61 4.71 10.93
CA GLU A 388 0.64 4.80 10.16
C GLU A 388 0.51 4.07 8.81
N PHE A 389 -0.14 2.91 8.79
CA PHE A 389 -0.26 2.09 7.60
C PHE A 389 -1.39 2.51 6.64
N ASP A 390 -2.23 3.47 7.00
CA ASP A 390 -3.29 3.97 6.11
C ASP A 390 -2.86 5.10 5.18
N ILE A 391 -1.63 5.59 5.34
CA ILE A 391 -1.07 6.74 4.63
C ILE A 391 -1.19 6.64 3.10
N PHE A 392 -1.11 5.44 2.52
CA PHE A 392 -1.15 5.22 1.07
C PHE A 392 -2.31 4.34 0.62
N ARG A 393 -3.50 4.52 1.21
CA ARG A 393 -4.69 3.72 0.89
C ARG A 393 -5.04 3.65 -0.61
N ARG A 394 -4.70 4.67 -1.41
CA ARG A 394 -4.99 4.72 -2.86
C ARG A 394 -3.84 4.22 -3.75
N ASN A 395 -2.62 4.14 -3.22
CA ASN A 395 -1.42 3.76 -3.95
C ASN A 395 -0.38 3.11 -3.03
N SER A 396 -0.74 1.97 -2.42
CA SER A 396 0.11 1.26 -1.46
C SER A 396 1.56 1.16 -1.92
N ARG A 397 2.47 1.53 -1.04
CA ARG A 397 3.92 1.41 -1.19
C ARG A 397 4.52 0.93 0.12
N PHE A 398 5.64 0.22 0.03
CA PHE A 398 6.48 -0.04 1.20
C PHE A 398 6.75 1.26 1.97
N THR A 399 6.47 1.28 3.27
CA THR A 399 6.67 2.44 4.12
C THR A 399 7.93 2.19 4.98
N PRO A 400 9.03 2.93 4.78
CA PRO A 400 10.27 2.76 5.55
C PRO A 400 10.15 3.36 6.95
N PHE A 401 9.11 2.97 7.70
CA PHE A 401 8.74 3.57 8.98
C PHE A 401 9.54 2.94 10.12
N LEU A 402 10.87 3.09 10.12
CA LEU A 402 11.72 2.46 11.12
C LEU A 402 11.82 3.37 12.35
N SER A 403 12.48 4.52 12.21
CA SER A 403 12.62 5.53 13.26
C SER A 403 11.26 6.12 13.67
N LEU A 404 10.31 6.17 12.73
CA LEU A 404 8.95 6.64 12.99
C LEU A 404 8.18 5.73 13.97
N ILE A 405 8.22 4.42 13.77
CA ILE A 405 7.55 3.45 14.66
C ILE A 405 8.25 3.44 16.01
N ASP A 406 9.58 3.48 16.03
CA ASP A 406 10.37 3.58 17.26
C ASP A 406 9.97 4.80 18.11
N ASP A 407 9.89 5.98 17.49
CA ASP A 407 9.46 7.22 18.14
C ASP A 407 8.00 7.14 18.63
N ALA A 408 7.10 6.61 17.80
CA ALA A 408 5.66 6.54 18.13
C ALA A 408 5.40 5.64 19.35
N ILE A 409 6.06 4.48 19.41
CA ILE A 409 5.91 3.51 20.48
C ILE A 409 6.56 4.04 21.77
N LYS A 410 7.78 4.58 21.70
CA LYS A 410 8.45 5.18 22.86
C LYS A 410 7.67 6.38 23.39
N THR A 411 7.09 7.19 22.51
CA THR A 411 6.23 8.32 22.92
C THR A 411 4.98 7.82 23.63
N SER A 412 4.30 6.80 23.10
CA SER A 412 3.12 6.21 23.75
C SER A 412 3.45 5.63 25.13
N LYS A 413 4.59 4.96 25.28
CA LYS A 413 5.07 4.50 26.59
C LYS A 413 5.33 5.67 27.56
N LYS A 414 6.00 6.73 27.12
CA LYS A 414 6.23 7.95 27.94
C LYS A 414 4.92 8.65 28.35
N LEU A 415 3.88 8.55 27.52
CA LEU A 415 2.56 9.05 27.82
C LEU A 415 1.77 8.16 28.80
N GLY A 416 2.22 6.92 29.03
CA GLY A 416 1.55 5.96 29.90
C GLY A 416 0.36 5.28 29.22
N HIS A 417 0.36 5.19 27.88
CA HIS A 417 -0.69 4.48 27.17
C HIS A 417 -0.69 2.99 27.53
N VAL A 418 -1.87 2.42 27.74
CA VAL A 418 -2.06 1.00 28.08
C VAL A 418 -2.19 0.11 26.85
N THR A 419 -2.51 0.71 25.70
CA THR A 419 -2.62 0.00 24.42
C THR A 419 -2.12 0.82 23.23
N MET A 420 -1.68 0.11 22.21
CA MET A 420 -1.50 0.62 20.86
C MET A 420 -2.03 -0.41 19.87
N ILE A 421 -2.84 0.05 18.92
CA ILE A 421 -3.48 -0.77 17.90
C ILE A 421 -3.37 -0.05 16.57
N PRO A 422 -2.32 -0.29 15.76
CA PRO A 422 -2.31 0.21 14.39
C PRO A 422 -3.31 -0.53 13.50
N GLU A 423 -3.97 0.21 12.60
CA GLU A 423 -4.71 -0.37 11.48
C GLU A 423 -3.75 -1.02 10.48
N VAL A 424 -4.08 -2.23 10.02
CA VAL A 424 -3.30 -2.97 9.02
C VAL A 424 -4.27 -3.45 7.96
N LEU A 425 -4.13 -2.91 6.75
CA LEU A 425 -4.90 -3.33 5.59
C LEU A 425 -4.45 -4.73 5.14
N LEU A 426 -5.40 -5.67 5.07
CA LEU A 426 -5.12 -7.02 4.58
C LEU A 426 -5.58 -7.26 3.13
N ILE A 427 -6.34 -6.34 2.53
CA ILE A 427 -6.91 -6.52 1.19
C ILE A 427 -5.99 -5.90 0.11
N SER A 428 -5.86 -6.55 -1.04
CA SER A 428 -5.49 -5.88 -2.31
C SER A 428 -6.59 -4.87 -2.69
N PRO A 429 -6.28 -3.66 -3.22
CA PRO A 429 -7.29 -2.83 -3.84
C PRO A 429 -8.10 -3.68 -4.83
N LYS A 430 -9.44 -3.58 -4.78
CA LYS A 430 -10.46 -4.47 -5.40
C LYS A 430 -10.27 -4.82 -6.90
N TYR A 431 -9.24 -4.29 -7.57
CA TYR A 431 -8.94 -4.40 -8.99
C TYR A 431 -7.44 -4.68 -9.32
N VAL A 432 -6.62 -5.09 -8.36
CA VAL A 432 -5.19 -5.43 -8.59
C VAL A 432 -4.94 -6.91 -8.28
N PRO A 433 -4.21 -7.68 -9.13
CA PRO A 433 -3.91 -9.09 -8.88
C PRO A 433 -3.39 -9.33 -7.46
N ALA A 434 -3.91 -10.38 -6.84
CA ALA A 434 -3.92 -10.57 -5.40
C ALA A 434 -2.54 -10.89 -4.79
N GLU A 435 -1.49 -11.21 -5.55
CA GLU A 435 -0.27 -11.75 -4.94
C GLU A 435 0.88 -10.73 -4.82
N GLU A 436 0.93 -9.69 -5.67
CA GLU A 436 2.03 -8.72 -5.70
C GLU A 436 1.76 -7.41 -4.92
N TYR A 437 0.48 -7.11 -4.66
CA TYR A 437 0.04 -5.83 -4.07
C TYR A 437 -0.77 -5.97 -2.78
N ILE A 438 -0.68 -7.11 -2.09
CA ILE A 438 -1.23 -7.20 -0.73
C ILE A 438 -0.41 -6.27 0.19
N PHE A 439 -1.10 -5.32 0.81
CA PHE A 439 -0.50 -4.26 1.62
C PHE A 439 0.42 -4.83 2.72
N ASN A 440 -0.05 -5.77 3.54
CA ASN A 440 0.78 -6.33 4.62
C ASN A 440 1.97 -7.17 4.13
N VAL A 441 1.90 -7.70 2.89
CA VAL A 441 3.04 -8.37 2.26
C VAL A 441 4.11 -7.32 1.93
N GLN A 442 3.75 -6.11 1.52
CA GLN A 442 4.70 -5.01 1.32
C GLN A 442 5.31 -4.50 2.63
N GLN A 443 4.59 -4.57 3.76
CA GLN A 443 5.04 -4.01 5.05
C GLN A 443 5.67 -5.03 6.03
N ARG A 444 6.34 -6.07 5.53
CA ARG A 444 6.92 -7.14 6.37
C ARG A 444 7.76 -6.60 7.55
N LEU A 445 8.78 -5.78 7.25
CA LEU A 445 9.68 -5.24 8.28
C LEU A 445 8.98 -4.26 9.24
N PRO A 446 8.26 -3.22 8.78
CA PRO A 446 7.55 -2.29 9.68
C PRO A 446 6.55 -3.00 10.61
N ILE A 447 5.79 -3.97 10.11
CA ILE A 447 4.83 -4.74 10.92
C ILE A 447 5.56 -5.58 11.98
N TYR A 448 6.64 -6.26 11.61
CA TYR A 448 7.47 -7.01 12.55
C TYR A 448 8.06 -6.09 13.62
N LEU A 449 8.66 -4.97 13.21
CA LEU A 449 9.22 -3.95 14.11
C LEU A 449 8.17 -3.45 15.11
N TYR A 450 6.95 -3.15 14.64
CA TYR A 450 5.84 -2.74 15.50
C TYR A 450 5.56 -3.80 16.56
N ALA A 451 5.43 -5.08 16.17
CA ALA A 451 5.18 -6.17 17.12
C ALA A 451 6.29 -6.34 18.16
N ARG A 452 7.56 -6.25 17.73
CA ARG A 452 8.73 -6.31 18.64
C ARG A 452 8.72 -5.20 19.67
N LEU A 453 8.47 -3.97 19.23
CA LEU A 453 8.48 -2.80 20.10
C LEU A 453 7.23 -2.70 20.98
N LEU A 454 6.09 -3.27 20.59
CA LEU A 454 4.94 -3.42 21.50
C LEU A 454 5.24 -4.40 22.65
N TRP A 455 6.05 -5.41 22.39
CA TRP A 455 6.53 -6.33 23.43
C TRP A 455 7.57 -5.68 24.35
N ASP A 456 8.57 -5.02 23.76
CA ASP A 456 9.64 -4.33 24.47
C ASP A 456 9.96 -2.96 23.84
N PRO A 457 9.34 -1.88 24.34
CA PRO A 457 9.57 -0.53 23.82
C PRO A 457 10.98 0.03 24.06
N ASP A 458 11.75 -0.59 24.95
CA ASP A 458 13.12 -0.15 25.25
C ASP A 458 14.17 -0.83 24.36
N GLN A 459 13.75 -1.81 23.56
CA GLN A 459 14.63 -2.45 22.59
C GLN A 459 15.17 -1.41 21.60
N LYS A 460 16.46 -1.49 21.28
CA LYS A 460 17.10 -0.55 20.35
C LYS A 460 16.77 -0.96 18.92
N LEU A 461 16.33 0.01 18.11
CA LEU A 461 16.02 -0.20 16.70
C LEU A 461 17.17 -0.88 15.92
N PRO A 462 18.45 -0.47 16.05
CA PRO A 462 19.55 -1.16 15.38
C PRO A 462 19.65 -2.66 15.70
N ASP A 463 19.36 -3.07 16.94
CA ASP A 463 19.45 -4.48 17.35
C ASP A 463 18.36 -5.31 16.66
N ILE A 464 17.15 -4.77 16.54
CA ILE A 464 16.04 -5.42 15.82
C ILE A 464 16.37 -5.53 14.33
N LEU A 465 16.90 -4.47 13.73
CA LEU A 465 17.25 -4.45 12.31
C LEU A 465 18.43 -5.38 11.99
N HIS A 466 19.44 -5.46 12.86
CA HIS A 466 20.54 -6.41 12.70
C HIS A 466 20.03 -7.86 12.78
N ASP A 467 19.18 -8.18 13.75
CA ASP A 467 18.57 -9.51 13.86
C ASP A 467 17.69 -9.87 12.65
N TRP A 468 16.88 -8.92 12.18
CA TRP A 468 16.11 -9.04 10.93
C TRP A 468 17.02 -9.34 9.75
N CYS A 469 18.06 -8.53 9.56
CA CYS A 469 18.92 -8.64 8.39
C CYS A 469 19.73 -9.94 8.42
N GLN A 470 20.25 -10.33 9.59
CA GLN A 470 20.96 -11.60 9.76
C GLN A 470 20.07 -12.79 9.47
N THR A 471 18.82 -12.76 9.92
CA THR A 471 17.87 -13.86 9.75
C THR A 471 17.40 -13.98 8.30
N ALA A 472 17.05 -12.86 7.65
CA ALA A 472 16.48 -12.85 6.31
C ALA A 472 17.52 -12.92 5.17
N PHE A 473 18.74 -12.41 5.40
CA PHE A 473 19.76 -12.22 4.36
C PHE A 473 21.11 -12.89 4.64
N GLY A 474 21.35 -13.42 5.84
CA GLY A 474 22.58 -14.14 6.17
C GLY A 474 23.84 -13.32 5.87
N GLU A 475 24.72 -13.82 5.01
CA GLU A 475 25.97 -13.14 4.59
C GLU A 475 25.75 -11.76 3.93
N ALA A 476 24.54 -11.47 3.44
CA ALA A 476 24.16 -10.16 2.89
C ALA A 476 23.53 -9.21 3.93
N ALA A 477 23.58 -9.54 5.23
CA ALA A 477 22.91 -8.76 6.28
C ALA A 477 23.39 -7.32 6.38
N LEU A 478 24.69 -7.06 6.32
CA LEU A 478 25.23 -5.70 6.47
C LEU A 478 24.83 -4.77 5.32
N PRO A 479 25.02 -5.14 4.03
CA PRO A 479 24.50 -4.34 2.93
C PRO A 479 22.99 -4.08 3.01
N MET A 480 22.20 -5.08 3.39
CA MET A 480 20.75 -4.90 3.51
C MET A 480 20.35 -4.01 4.70
N TYR A 481 21.11 -4.04 5.79
CA TYR A 481 20.96 -3.09 6.89
C TYR A 481 21.21 -1.65 6.41
N ASP A 482 22.28 -1.43 5.63
CA ASP A 482 22.60 -0.11 5.07
C ASP A 482 21.50 0.40 4.14
N TYR A 483 20.89 -0.49 3.33
CA TYR A 483 19.71 -0.17 2.52
C TYR A 483 18.51 0.29 3.36
N TYR A 484 18.14 -0.44 4.41
CA TYR A 484 17.00 -0.03 5.24
C TYR A 484 17.26 1.29 5.98
N MET A 485 18.50 1.50 6.44
CA MET A 485 18.89 2.74 7.10
C MET A 485 18.96 3.93 6.14
N SER A 486 19.35 3.73 4.87
CA SER A 486 19.32 4.80 3.86
C SER A 486 17.88 5.22 3.55
N MET A 487 16.97 4.25 3.41
CA MET A 487 15.54 4.50 3.24
C MET A 487 14.94 5.28 4.42
N ASP A 488 15.20 4.85 5.67
CA ASP A 488 14.67 5.51 6.87
C ASP A 488 15.24 6.94 7.05
N ARG A 489 16.52 7.13 6.78
CA ARG A 489 17.17 8.45 6.81
C ARG A 489 16.60 9.38 5.75
N ALA A 490 16.49 8.92 4.50
CA ALA A 490 15.94 9.71 3.42
C ALA A 490 14.48 10.09 3.72
N TRP A 491 13.70 9.15 4.26
CA TRP A 491 12.33 9.38 4.68
C TRP A 491 12.22 10.46 5.76
N SER A 492 12.95 10.30 6.87
CA SER A 492 12.86 11.19 8.02
C SER A 492 13.43 12.60 7.76
N ALA A 493 14.24 12.75 6.71
CA ALA A 493 14.83 14.03 6.31
C ALA A 493 13.94 14.84 5.35
N MET A 494 12.83 14.27 4.85
CA MET A 494 12.00 14.96 3.87
C MET A 494 11.34 16.20 4.49
N PRO A 495 11.31 17.36 3.79
CA PRO A 495 10.78 18.61 4.37
C PRO A 495 9.25 18.69 4.38
N ASN A 496 8.56 17.77 3.70
CA ASN A 496 7.11 17.78 3.58
C ASN A 496 6.43 17.11 4.79
N HIS A 497 5.13 17.30 4.90
CA HIS A 497 4.31 16.68 5.93
C HIS A 497 3.19 15.89 5.28
N THR A 498 2.98 14.66 5.75
CA THR A 498 1.84 13.84 5.36
C THR A 498 1.18 13.19 6.56
N THR A 499 -0.14 13.11 6.53
CA THR A 499 -0.99 12.47 7.54
C THR A 499 -1.52 11.15 6.97
N ILE A 500 -2.66 10.64 7.47
CA ILE A 500 -3.38 9.50 6.86
C ILE A 500 -3.76 9.74 5.38
N LEU A 501 -3.84 11.00 4.93
CA LEU A 501 -4.24 11.36 3.57
C LEU A 501 -3.04 11.48 2.60
N GLY A 502 -2.00 10.67 2.82
CA GLY A 502 -0.81 10.68 1.98
C GLY A 502 -1.05 10.20 0.56
N ASP A 503 -0.10 10.56 -0.30
CA ASP A 503 -0.05 10.11 -1.69
C ASP A 503 1.41 9.85 -2.06
N ALA A 504 1.76 8.58 -2.27
CA ALA A 504 3.14 8.17 -2.53
C ALA A 504 3.75 8.91 -3.73
N LEU A 505 2.95 9.29 -4.70
CA LEU A 505 3.40 10.01 -5.88
C LEU A 505 3.91 11.42 -5.55
N ASN A 506 3.26 12.09 -4.60
CA ASN A 506 3.69 13.40 -4.11
C ASN A 506 4.88 13.29 -3.14
N ILE A 507 5.10 12.12 -2.56
CA ILE A 507 6.23 11.87 -1.64
C ILE A 507 7.51 11.53 -2.40
N ALA A 508 7.41 10.79 -3.52
CA ALA A 508 8.57 10.26 -4.23
C ALA A 508 9.64 11.33 -4.59
N PRO A 509 9.31 12.53 -5.11
CA PRO A 509 10.30 13.59 -5.36
C PRO A 509 11.13 13.99 -4.14
N HIS A 510 10.50 13.99 -2.96
CA HIS A 510 11.18 14.35 -1.72
C HIS A 510 12.04 13.21 -1.18
N LEU A 511 11.59 11.97 -1.36
CA LEU A 511 12.32 10.77 -0.95
C LEU A 511 13.64 10.62 -1.73
N PHE A 512 13.63 10.93 -3.03
CA PHE A 512 14.80 10.83 -3.92
C PHE A 512 15.58 12.13 -4.09
N ALA A 513 15.29 13.18 -3.32
CA ALA A 513 15.98 14.47 -3.43
C ALA A 513 17.48 14.43 -3.05
N GLY A 514 17.98 13.30 -2.51
CA GLY A 514 19.33 13.13 -2.01
C GLY A 514 20.10 12.00 -2.72
N LYS A 515 20.93 11.28 -1.95
CA LYS A 515 21.80 10.21 -2.45
C LYS A 515 21.15 8.82 -2.44
N LEU A 516 19.86 8.73 -2.13
CA LEU A 516 19.16 7.47 -1.85
C LEU A 516 19.30 6.46 -2.99
N GLU A 517 19.20 6.90 -4.24
CA GLU A 517 19.33 6.03 -5.42
C GLU A 517 20.70 5.34 -5.47
N ASN A 518 21.78 6.10 -5.30
CA ASN A 518 23.13 5.57 -5.29
C ASN A 518 23.39 4.66 -4.07
N GLU A 519 22.91 5.07 -2.89
CA GLU A 519 23.08 4.30 -1.66
C GLU A 519 22.33 2.95 -1.71
N ALA A 520 21.13 2.93 -2.27
CA ALA A 520 20.37 1.71 -2.49
C ALA A 520 21.04 0.83 -3.55
N HIS A 521 21.51 1.41 -4.66
CA HIS A 521 22.26 0.69 -5.68
C HIS A 521 23.49 0.00 -5.10
N ASP A 522 24.34 0.74 -4.39
CA ASP A 522 25.56 0.22 -3.77
C ASP A 522 25.25 -0.91 -2.78
N ALA A 523 24.22 -0.74 -1.96
CA ALA A 523 23.78 -1.75 -1.00
C ALA A 523 23.31 -3.05 -1.68
N PHE A 524 22.48 -2.95 -2.71
CA PHE A 524 22.01 -4.12 -3.46
C PHE A 524 23.15 -4.83 -4.20
N SER A 525 24.04 -4.09 -4.86
CA SER A 525 25.20 -4.67 -5.54
C SER A 525 26.18 -5.33 -4.56
N ALA A 526 26.35 -4.78 -3.36
CA ALA A 526 27.13 -5.41 -2.30
C ALA A 526 26.46 -6.68 -1.74
N ALA A 527 25.12 -6.68 -1.60
CA ALA A 527 24.35 -7.84 -1.17
C ALA A 527 24.48 -9.02 -2.16
N GLU A 528 24.38 -8.75 -3.46
CA GLU A 528 24.55 -9.76 -4.52
C GLU A 528 25.94 -10.39 -4.51
N LYS A 529 26.99 -9.59 -4.27
CA LYS A 529 28.38 -10.07 -4.13
C LYS A 529 28.58 -11.02 -2.93
N CYS A 530 27.68 -11.02 -1.96
CA CYS A 530 27.71 -11.97 -0.84
C CYS A 530 27.03 -13.31 -1.15
N LEU A 531 26.16 -13.40 -2.17
CA LEU A 531 25.41 -14.64 -2.48
C LEU A 531 26.31 -15.86 -2.71
N PRO A 532 27.46 -15.77 -3.42
CA PRO A 532 28.34 -16.92 -3.63
C PRO A 532 28.94 -17.48 -2.33
N LYS A 533 28.96 -16.71 -1.23
CA LYS A 533 29.48 -17.15 0.08
C LYS A 533 28.53 -18.10 0.82
N ILE A 534 27.26 -18.16 0.42
CA ILE A 534 26.26 -19.02 1.06
C ILE A 534 26.31 -20.42 0.43
N GLU A 535 26.95 -21.38 1.08
CA GLU A 535 27.16 -22.74 0.51
C GLU A 535 25.85 -23.48 0.23
N ASN A 536 24.87 -23.41 1.14
CA ASN A 536 23.60 -24.09 0.98
C ASN A 536 22.75 -23.43 -0.11
N ARG A 537 22.50 -24.16 -1.20
CA ARG A 537 21.73 -23.66 -2.35
C ARG A 537 20.32 -23.18 -1.99
N VAL A 538 19.57 -23.92 -1.17
CA VAL A 538 18.20 -23.53 -0.78
C VAL A 538 18.20 -22.24 0.03
N ALA A 539 19.17 -22.09 0.95
CA ALA A 539 19.33 -20.86 1.72
C ALA A 539 19.74 -19.69 0.82
N ARG A 540 20.67 -19.92 -0.12
CA ARG A 540 21.11 -18.93 -1.11
C ARG A 540 19.95 -18.45 -1.98
N ASP A 541 19.15 -19.37 -2.50
CA ASP A 541 17.98 -19.07 -3.35
C ASP A 541 16.95 -18.25 -2.56
N ARG A 542 16.71 -18.58 -1.28
CA ARG A 542 15.83 -17.79 -0.40
C ARG A 542 16.37 -16.38 -0.13
N VAL A 543 17.66 -16.23 0.15
CA VAL A 543 18.29 -14.91 0.35
C VAL A 543 18.23 -14.08 -0.94
N SER A 544 18.52 -14.69 -2.09
CA SER A 544 18.42 -14.02 -3.39
C SER A 544 16.99 -13.54 -3.66
N ALA A 545 15.97 -14.36 -3.38
CA ALA A 545 14.58 -13.96 -3.52
C ALA A 545 14.19 -12.82 -2.57
N ASN A 546 14.72 -12.79 -1.34
CA ASN A 546 14.49 -11.70 -0.40
C ASN A 546 15.15 -10.39 -0.88
N ILE A 547 16.38 -10.43 -1.40
CA ILE A 547 17.05 -9.24 -1.95
C ILE A 547 16.25 -8.70 -3.13
N GLU A 548 15.84 -9.57 -4.05
CA GLU A 548 15.07 -9.17 -5.23
C GLU A 548 13.72 -8.57 -4.86
N ARG A 549 13.08 -9.10 -3.82
CA ARG A 549 11.86 -8.50 -3.27
C ARG A 549 12.08 -7.05 -2.83
N GLU A 550 13.11 -6.78 -2.04
CA GLU A 550 13.39 -5.41 -1.56
C GLU A 550 13.75 -4.47 -2.72
N ARG A 551 14.44 -4.98 -3.74
CA ARG A 551 14.69 -4.26 -4.99
C ARG A 551 13.40 -3.86 -5.70
N VAL A 552 12.43 -4.78 -5.81
CA VAL A 552 11.10 -4.48 -6.38
C VAL A 552 10.36 -3.43 -5.56
N LEU A 553 10.39 -3.50 -4.23
CA LEU A 553 9.75 -2.50 -3.38
C LEU A 553 10.40 -1.11 -3.53
N PHE A 554 11.73 -1.05 -3.65
CA PHE A 554 12.46 0.18 -3.98
C PHE A 554 12.06 0.72 -5.36
N LYS A 555 11.89 -0.15 -6.36
CA LYS A 555 11.43 0.25 -7.72
C LYS A 555 10.15 1.03 -7.65
N GLN A 556 9.18 0.53 -6.90
CA GLN A 556 7.85 1.11 -6.88
C GLN A 556 7.88 2.58 -6.42
N TRP A 557 8.89 2.96 -5.64
CA TRP A 557 9.20 4.33 -5.26
C TRP A 557 9.97 5.07 -6.34
N HIS A 558 11.01 4.46 -6.90
CA HIS A 558 11.81 5.05 -7.97
C HIS A 558 11.00 5.35 -9.23
N ASP A 559 10.14 4.42 -9.66
CA ASP A 559 9.21 4.62 -10.78
C ASP A 559 8.29 5.82 -10.56
N LEU A 560 7.80 6.02 -9.34
CA LEU A 560 6.99 7.20 -9.00
C LEU A 560 7.82 8.48 -9.07
N TYR A 561 9.08 8.44 -8.65
CA TYR A 561 10.00 9.57 -8.78
C TYR A 561 10.26 9.90 -10.26
N MET A 562 10.58 8.90 -11.09
CA MET A 562 10.78 9.09 -12.52
C MET A 562 9.53 9.63 -13.24
N MET A 563 8.33 9.25 -12.79
CA MET A 563 7.07 9.81 -13.29
C MET A 563 6.88 11.30 -13.02
N THR A 564 7.58 11.86 -12.03
CA THR A 564 7.49 13.28 -11.68
C THR A 564 8.40 14.17 -12.53
N ASP A 565 9.38 13.56 -13.18
CA ASP A 565 10.32 14.25 -14.05
C ASP A 565 9.67 14.58 -15.40
N SER A 566 10.21 15.57 -16.10
CA SER A 566 9.77 16.01 -17.44
C SER A 566 10.03 14.99 -18.55
N ILE A 567 10.37 13.75 -18.20
CA ILE A 567 10.75 12.70 -19.15
C ILE A 567 9.53 12.33 -20.02
N PRO A 568 9.69 12.28 -21.35
CA PRO A 568 8.64 11.85 -22.26
C PRO A 568 8.20 10.41 -22.02
N TRP A 569 6.88 10.17 -22.01
CA TRP A 569 6.29 8.84 -21.88
C TRP A 569 5.87 8.27 -23.23
N VAL A 570 6.23 7.01 -23.48
CA VAL A 570 5.79 6.21 -24.62
C VAL A 570 4.89 5.09 -24.10
N LEU A 571 3.60 5.14 -24.43
CA LEU A 571 2.62 4.16 -23.99
C LEU A 571 2.62 2.93 -24.92
N LEU A 572 2.94 1.76 -24.39
CA LEU A 572 3.00 0.50 -25.14
C LEU A 572 1.70 -0.30 -24.92
N PRO A 573 0.94 -0.63 -25.99
CA PRO A 573 -0.24 -1.47 -25.85
C PRO A 573 0.14 -2.93 -25.61
N LEU A 574 -0.64 -3.61 -24.74
CA LEU A 574 -0.55 -5.06 -24.53
C LEU A 574 -1.33 -5.79 -25.61
N LEU A 575 -0.62 -6.43 -26.53
CA LEU A 575 -1.18 -7.21 -27.63
C LEU A 575 -1.40 -8.67 -27.21
N ALA A 576 -2.47 -9.27 -27.74
CA ALA A 576 -2.74 -10.69 -27.52
C ALA A 576 -1.73 -11.58 -28.25
N GLN A 577 -1.26 -11.14 -29.42
CA GLN A 577 -0.28 -11.83 -30.24
C GLN A 577 0.58 -10.80 -30.98
N ALA A 578 1.84 -11.16 -31.27
CA ALA A 578 2.77 -10.26 -31.96
C ALA A 578 2.32 -9.86 -33.38
N ALA A 579 1.47 -10.66 -34.02
CA ALA A 579 0.92 -10.38 -35.34
C ALA A 579 0.01 -9.13 -35.38
N ASP A 580 -0.54 -8.73 -34.23
CA ASP A 580 -1.45 -7.57 -34.12
C ASP A 580 -0.70 -6.23 -34.13
N PHE A 581 0.64 -6.26 -34.12
CA PHE A 581 1.48 -5.07 -34.01
C PHE A 581 1.34 -4.11 -35.19
N ALA A 582 1.02 -4.63 -36.38
CA ALA A 582 0.77 -3.81 -37.55
C ALA A 582 -0.52 -2.97 -37.44
N GLN A 583 -1.49 -3.42 -36.63
CA GLN A 583 -2.78 -2.75 -36.42
C GLN A 583 -2.81 -1.91 -35.14
N SER A 584 -1.99 -2.25 -34.14
CA SER A 584 -1.97 -1.58 -32.84
C SER A 584 -0.54 -1.43 -32.30
N SER A 585 -0.11 -0.19 -32.13
CA SER A 585 1.18 0.19 -31.54
C SER A 585 1.03 1.46 -30.69
N SER A 586 2.12 1.87 -30.05
CA SER A 586 2.27 3.23 -29.54
C SER A 586 2.10 4.25 -30.67
N ALA A 587 1.84 5.50 -30.31
CA ALA A 587 2.02 6.61 -31.25
C ALA A 587 3.47 6.58 -31.80
N PRO A 588 3.69 6.87 -33.10
CA PRO A 588 5.04 6.97 -33.66
C PRO A 588 5.82 8.09 -32.97
N GLN A 589 7.04 7.78 -32.52
CA GLN A 589 7.96 8.75 -31.94
C GLN A 589 8.95 9.20 -33.02
N GLU A 590 8.99 10.50 -33.30
CA GLU A 590 9.90 11.10 -34.28
C GLU A 590 11.31 11.26 -33.70
N LEU A 591 12.33 10.84 -34.45
CA LEU A 591 13.73 10.99 -34.06
C LEU A 591 14.31 12.27 -34.67
N LEU A 592 14.82 13.14 -33.81
CA LEU A 592 15.36 14.44 -34.15
C LEU A 592 16.88 14.49 -33.92
N PRO A 593 17.63 15.33 -34.66
CA PRO A 593 19.05 15.51 -34.40
C PRO A 593 19.25 16.24 -33.06
N ALA A 594 20.42 16.02 -32.43
CA ALA A 594 20.72 16.65 -31.14
C ALA A 594 20.92 18.17 -31.27
N ALA A 595 21.53 18.64 -32.36
CA ALA A 595 21.70 20.06 -32.62
C ALA A 595 20.50 20.65 -33.39
N SER A 596 19.92 21.73 -32.87
CA SER A 596 18.85 22.48 -33.54
C SER A 596 19.31 22.99 -34.91
N GLY A 597 18.60 22.61 -35.98
CA GLY A 597 18.91 23.00 -37.36
C GLY A 597 19.94 22.11 -38.07
N ALA A 598 20.48 21.08 -37.41
CA ALA A 598 21.28 20.05 -38.06
C ALA A 598 20.42 19.19 -39.00
N LYS A 599 21.05 18.64 -40.04
CA LYS A 599 20.37 17.72 -40.96
C LYS A 599 20.40 16.31 -40.37
N SER A 600 19.25 15.65 -40.37
CA SER A 600 19.14 14.21 -40.12
C SER A 600 18.13 13.61 -41.08
N TYR A 601 18.29 12.33 -41.37
CA TYR A 601 17.26 11.56 -42.06
C TYR A 601 16.07 11.32 -41.12
N PRO A 602 14.83 11.62 -41.54
CA PRO A 602 13.66 11.40 -40.70
C PRO A 602 13.51 9.92 -40.36
N ALA A 603 13.29 9.62 -39.08
CA ALA A 603 13.02 8.27 -38.63
C ALA A 603 11.93 8.29 -37.56
N THR A 604 11.12 7.25 -37.55
CA THR A 604 10.10 7.04 -36.52
C THR A 604 10.23 5.67 -35.89
N VAL A 605 9.92 5.58 -34.60
CA VAL A 605 9.86 4.32 -33.86
C VAL A 605 8.48 4.15 -33.22
N SER A 606 7.92 2.95 -33.31
CA SER A 606 6.69 2.54 -32.65
C SER A 606 6.92 1.25 -31.88
N LEU A 607 6.24 1.09 -30.75
CA LEU A 607 6.44 -0.04 -29.84
C LEU A 607 5.12 -0.67 -29.42
N ALA A 608 5.17 -1.96 -29.09
CA ALA A 608 4.10 -2.68 -28.40
C ALA A 608 4.71 -3.83 -27.59
N TRP A 609 3.91 -4.52 -26.78
CA TRP A 609 4.39 -5.68 -26.04
C TRP A 609 3.34 -6.80 -26.02
N THR A 610 3.79 -8.04 -25.92
CA THR A 610 2.96 -9.18 -25.50
C THR A 610 3.37 -9.57 -24.08
N LYS A 611 2.82 -10.64 -23.49
CA LYS A 611 3.33 -11.13 -22.20
C LYS A 611 4.74 -11.71 -22.26
N GLU A 612 5.23 -11.99 -23.47
CA GLU A 612 6.47 -12.73 -23.71
C GLU A 612 7.57 -11.88 -24.35
N ALA A 613 7.23 -10.79 -25.05
CA ALA A 613 8.19 -10.01 -25.82
C ALA A 613 7.84 -8.52 -25.94
N LEU A 614 8.91 -7.71 -26.07
CA LEU A 614 8.87 -6.35 -26.58
C LEU A 614 8.95 -6.36 -28.11
N LEU A 615 8.08 -5.59 -28.76
CA LEU A 615 7.99 -5.45 -30.22
C LEU A 615 8.33 -4.01 -30.59
N VAL A 616 9.24 -3.84 -31.56
CA VAL A 616 9.75 -2.52 -31.95
C VAL A 616 9.78 -2.43 -33.46
N ARG A 617 9.23 -1.34 -34.01
CA ARG A 617 9.23 -1.06 -35.45
C ARG A 617 9.86 0.29 -35.72
N TRP A 618 10.81 0.30 -36.65
CA TRP A 618 11.50 1.49 -37.14
C TRP A 618 11.11 1.74 -38.59
N ILE A 619 10.85 2.99 -38.92
CA ILE A 619 10.70 3.47 -40.30
C ILE A 619 11.72 4.58 -40.49
N CYS A 620 12.72 4.32 -41.32
CA CYS A 620 13.84 5.23 -41.59
C CYS A 620 13.72 5.75 -43.02
N GLN A 621 13.31 7.01 -43.18
CA GLN A 621 13.26 7.66 -44.49
C GLN A 621 14.66 8.04 -44.93
N ASP A 622 15.03 7.69 -46.15
CA ASP A 622 16.36 7.92 -46.69
C ASP A 622 16.29 8.07 -48.23
N PRO A 623 16.18 9.30 -48.76
CA PRO A 623 16.17 9.53 -50.20
C PRO A 623 17.50 9.16 -50.88
N GLU A 624 18.59 8.98 -50.12
CA GLU A 624 19.90 8.57 -50.61
C GLU A 624 20.23 7.12 -50.25
N ILE A 625 19.24 6.22 -50.31
CA ILE A 625 19.39 4.83 -49.84
C ILE A 625 20.53 4.06 -50.53
N LYS A 626 20.92 4.46 -51.74
CA LYS A 626 22.06 3.90 -52.49
C LYS A 626 23.42 4.22 -51.85
N ASN A 627 23.50 5.30 -51.07
CA ASN A 627 24.70 5.77 -50.38
C ASN A 627 24.80 5.23 -48.94
N MET A 628 23.86 4.37 -48.54
CA MET A 628 23.75 3.82 -47.20
C MET A 628 24.90 2.85 -46.90
N LYS A 629 25.53 3.00 -45.74
CA LYS A 629 26.64 2.14 -45.31
C LYS A 629 26.09 0.93 -44.56
N ALA A 630 26.28 -0.28 -45.09
CA ALA A 630 25.92 -1.54 -44.40
C ALA A 630 27.04 -2.57 -44.58
N THR A 631 28.18 -2.34 -43.95
CA THR A 631 29.40 -3.15 -44.10
C THR A 631 29.50 -4.32 -43.12
N ALA A 632 28.88 -4.21 -41.93
CA ALA A 632 28.82 -5.29 -40.96
C ALA A 632 27.98 -6.45 -41.52
N ALA A 633 28.49 -7.68 -41.34
CA ALA A 633 27.85 -8.90 -41.87
C ALA A 633 27.79 -10.06 -40.84
N GLY A 634 28.66 -10.05 -39.82
CA GLY A 634 28.62 -11.01 -38.70
C GLY A 634 27.86 -10.44 -37.50
N HIS A 635 27.25 -11.32 -36.70
CA HIS A 635 26.70 -10.97 -35.39
C HIS A 635 27.77 -10.26 -34.54
N ASP A 636 27.40 -9.17 -33.86
CA ASP A 636 28.29 -8.30 -33.08
C ASP A 636 29.48 -7.70 -33.86
N GLY A 637 29.32 -7.59 -35.18
CA GLY A 637 30.15 -6.69 -35.97
C GLY A 637 29.95 -5.23 -35.55
N LYS A 638 30.68 -4.32 -36.19
CA LYS A 638 30.57 -2.85 -35.96
C LYS A 638 29.25 -2.28 -36.54
N VAL A 639 28.10 -2.79 -36.11
CA VAL A 639 26.75 -2.47 -36.64
C VAL A 639 26.40 -1.00 -36.37
N VAL A 640 26.71 -0.46 -35.20
CA VAL A 640 26.50 0.97 -34.89
C VAL A 640 27.38 1.94 -35.71
N GLU A 641 28.45 1.44 -36.36
CA GLU A 641 29.26 2.25 -37.30
C GLU A 641 28.67 2.27 -38.72
N ASP A 642 27.69 1.40 -39.02
CA ASP A 642 26.90 1.42 -40.25
C ASP A 642 25.72 2.39 -40.11
N ASP A 643 24.98 2.57 -41.20
CA ASP A 643 23.60 2.94 -41.09
C ASP A 643 22.87 1.90 -40.25
N SER A 644 22.34 2.30 -39.12
CA SER A 644 21.65 1.39 -38.20
C SER A 644 20.65 2.12 -37.33
N VAL A 645 19.85 1.32 -36.61
CA VAL A 645 19.04 1.75 -35.48
C VAL A 645 19.52 1.04 -34.23
N GLU A 646 19.49 1.73 -33.09
CA GLU A 646 19.89 1.20 -31.80
C GLU A 646 18.82 1.51 -30.76
N LEU A 647 18.44 0.47 -30.02
CA LEU A 647 17.58 0.53 -28.85
C LEU A 647 18.43 0.24 -27.61
N VAL A 648 18.44 1.18 -26.67
CA VAL A 648 18.99 0.96 -25.32
C VAL A 648 17.81 0.82 -24.36
N LEU A 649 17.78 -0.23 -23.55
CA LEU A 649 16.75 -0.49 -22.56
C LEU A 649 17.38 -0.58 -21.17
N SER A 650 16.73 -0.01 -20.16
CA SER A 650 17.03 -0.29 -18.77
C SER A 650 15.74 -0.39 -17.97
N SER A 651 15.66 -1.34 -17.04
CA SER A 651 14.56 -1.38 -16.09
C SER A 651 14.72 -0.37 -14.94
N GLY A 652 15.85 0.36 -14.89
CA GLY A 652 16.14 1.40 -13.89
C GLY A 652 16.54 0.89 -12.50
N LEU A 653 16.48 -0.43 -12.27
CA LEU A 653 16.65 -1.03 -10.94
C LEU A 653 17.85 -1.93 -10.76
N SER A 654 18.07 -2.79 -11.76
CA SER A 654 19.08 -3.81 -11.68
C SER A 654 20.44 -3.18 -11.94
N GLY A 655 20.53 -1.91 -12.35
CA GLY A 655 21.74 -1.36 -12.96
C GLY A 655 22.04 -1.97 -14.33
N GLU A 656 21.24 -2.96 -14.78
CA GLU A 656 21.42 -3.54 -16.09
C GLU A 656 20.89 -2.61 -17.18
N THR A 657 21.67 -2.51 -18.25
CA THR A 657 21.30 -1.77 -19.45
C THR A 657 21.59 -2.66 -20.64
N TRP A 658 20.58 -2.93 -21.46
CA TRP A 658 20.65 -3.80 -22.62
C TRP A 658 20.68 -2.97 -23.89
N TYR A 659 21.53 -3.35 -24.84
CA TYR A 659 21.74 -2.65 -26.09
C TYR A 659 21.40 -3.58 -27.26
N PHE A 660 20.61 -3.09 -28.21
CA PHE A 660 20.18 -3.84 -29.40
C PHE A 660 20.33 -2.96 -30.65
N GLY A 661 21.27 -3.32 -31.53
CA GLY A 661 21.55 -2.63 -32.79
C GLY A 661 21.20 -3.47 -34.02
N VAL A 662 20.64 -2.84 -35.05
CA VAL A 662 20.32 -3.48 -36.34
C VAL A 662 20.68 -2.56 -37.50
N ASN A 663 21.45 -3.07 -38.48
CA ASN A 663 21.66 -2.39 -39.76
C ASN A 663 20.62 -2.82 -40.83
N PRO A 664 20.51 -2.13 -41.98
CA PRO A 664 19.59 -2.46 -43.07
C PRO A 664 19.72 -3.88 -43.64
N LYS A 665 20.85 -4.57 -43.44
CA LYS A 665 21.03 -5.97 -43.84
C LYS A 665 20.44 -6.97 -42.84
N GLY A 666 19.93 -6.49 -41.70
CA GLY A 666 19.45 -7.32 -40.61
C GLY A 666 20.59 -7.88 -39.74
N THR A 667 21.82 -7.36 -39.87
CA THR A 667 22.92 -7.71 -38.99
C THR A 667 22.66 -7.14 -37.61
N ARG A 668 22.77 -8.00 -36.60
CA ARG A 668 22.47 -7.72 -35.20
C ARG A 668 23.75 -7.44 -34.42
N GLN A 669 23.64 -6.53 -33.46
CA GLN A 669 24.65 -6.28 -32.43
C GLN A 669 23.94 -6.19 -31.09
N ASP A 670 24.47 -6.83 -30.07
CA ASP A 670 23.98 -6.72 -28.70
C ASP A 670 25.12 -6.71 -27.68
N HIS A 671 24.84 -6.08 -26.55
CA HIS A 671 25.66 -6.18 -25.33
C HIS A 671 24.82 -5.75 -24.14
N ARG A 672 25.26 -6.13 -22.93
CA ARG A 672 24.70 -5.58 -21.70
C ARG A 672 25.76 -4.88 -20.87
N ILE A 673 25.33 -3.90 -20.09
CA ILE A 673 26.01 -3.47 -18.87
C ILE A 673 25.30 -4.23 -17.75
N SER A 674 26.04 -4.99 -16.94
CA SER A 674 25.49 -5.80 -15.85
C SER A 674 25.14 -4.98 -14.62
N SER A 675 24.54 -5.62 -13.61
CA SER A 675 24.08 -4.96 -12.38
C SER A 675 25.17 -4.29 -11.55
N VAL A 676 26.42 -4.64 -11.83
CA VAL A 676 27.62 -4.09 -11.18
C VAL A 676 28.39 -3.13 -12.09
N GLY A 677 27.76 -2.66 -13.18
CA GLY A 677 28.34 -1.67 -14.10
C GLY A 677 29.39 -2.22 -15.06
N THR A 678 29.49 -3.55 -15.21
CA THR A 678 30.47 -4.18 -16.10
C THR A 678 29.86 -4.39 -17.49
N ARG A 679 30.54 -3.93 -18.54
CA ARG A 679 30.16 -4.20 -19.93
C ARG A 679 30.49 -5.65 -20.30
N GLU A 680 29.51 -6.37 -20.82
CA GLU A 680 29.61 -7.77 -21.22
C GLU A 680 29.30 -7.91 -22.72
N ASP A 681 30.33 -7.80 -23.57
CA ASP A 681 30.19 -7.92 -25.04
C ASP A 681 29.91 -9.36 -25.51
N LEU A 682 30.05 -10.36 -24.64
CA LEU A 682 29.74 -11.76 -24.96
C LEU A 682 28.30 -12.17 -24.62
N TRP A 683 27.53 -11.27 -23.98
CA TRP A 683 26.12 -11.53 -23.70
C TRP A 683 25.34 -11.57 -25.02
N ASN A 684 24.90 -12.76 -25.41
CA ASN A 684 24.28 -13.07 -26.69
C ASN A 684 22.85 -13.61 -26.50
N PRO A 685 21.85 -12.76 -26.18
CA PRO A 685 20.47 -13.17 -25.98
C PRO A 685 19.80 -13.70 -27.25
N ALA A 686 18.76 -14.51 -27.09
CA ALA A 686 17.89 -14.87 -28.20
C ALA A 686 16.93 -13.72 -28.52
N TRP A 687 17.13 -13.01 -29.64
CA TRP A 687 16.19 -12.00 -30.17
C TRP A 687 16.20 -11.98 -31.70
N GLN A 688 15.17 -11.43 -32.32
CA GLN A 688 15.00 -11.43 -33.79
C GLN A 688 14.95 -10.01 -34.35
N ALA A 689 15.52 -9.84 -35.54
CA ALA A 689 15.41 -8.63 -36.34
C ALA A 689 15.08 -8.99 -37.80
N LYS A 690 14.12 -8.29 -38.40
CA LYS A 690 13.80 -8.36 -39.83
C LYS A 690 13.94 -6.98 -40.43
N THR A 691 14.55 -6.88 -41.61
CA THR A 691 14.69 -5.60 -42.32
C THR A 691 14.13 -5.67 -43.72
N GLN A 692 13.65 -4.53 -44.21
CA GLN A 692 13.19 -4.36 -45.57
C GLN A 692 13.71 -3.03 -46.11
N VAL A 693 14.39 -3.07 -47.25
CA VAL A 693 14.91 -1.88 -47.94
C VAL A 693 14.01 -1.58 -49.15
N GLY A 694 13.45 -0.37 -49.19
CA GLY A 694 12.66 0.16 -50.31
C GLY A 694 13.45 1.15 -51.16
N GLU A 695 12.73 1.97 -51.95
CA GLU A 695 13.35 2.95 -52.85
C GLU A 695 13.85 4.21 -52.13
N ASP A 696 13.11 4.68 -51.12
CA ASP A 696 13.34 5.94 -50.39
C ASP A 696 13.26 5.78 -48.86
N LYS A 697 13.18 4.53 -48.38
CA LYS A 697 13.11 4.19 -46.96
C LYS A 697 13.61 2.77 -46.69
N TRP A 698 13.97 2.50 -45.44
CA TRP A 698 14.12 1.14 -44.94
C TRP A 698 13.41 0.97 -43.60
N GLU A 699 12.99 -0.26 -43.33
CA GLU A 699 12.25 -0.63 -42.13
C GLU A 699 13.01 -1.71 -41.36
N ALA A 700 12.90 -1.69 -40.04
CA ALA A 700 13.39 -2.73 -39.15
C ALA A 700 12.32 -3.10 -38.12
N GLU A 701 12.06 -4.39 -37.97
CA GLU A 701 11.20 -4.94 -36.93
C GLU A 701 12.03 -5.82 -35.99
N MET A 702 11.97 -5.51 -34.69
CA MET A 702 12.67 -6.25 -33.65
C MET A 702 11.66 -6.97 -32.75
N THR A 703 11.99 -8.21 -32.36
CA THR A 703 11.25 -8.97 -31.34
C THR A 703 12.24 -9.40 -30.26
N ILE A 704 12.08 -8.84 -29.06
CA ILE A 704 12.97 -9.04 -27.91
C ILE A 704 12.20 -9.79 -26.83
N PRO A 705 12.43 -11.11 -26.66
CA PRO A 705 11.81 -11.89 -25.60
C PRO A 705 12.21 -11.41 -24.21
N PHE A 706 11.26 -11.28 -23.29
CA PHE A 706 11.55 -10.90 -21.90
C PHE A 706 12.39 -11.93 -21.16
N ALA A 707 12.25 -13.21 -21.52
CA ALA A 707 13.12 -14.27 -21.02
C ALA A 707 14.61 -14.00 -21.32
N SER A 708 14.91 -13.32 -22.43
CA SER A 708 16.28 -12.94 -22.80
C SER A 708 16.85 -11.81 -21.94
N LEU A 709 15.97 -11.01 -21.31
CA LEU A 709 16.34 -9.95 -20.38
C LEU A 709 16.38 -10.44 -18.92
N GLY A 710 15.92 -11.66 -18.65
CA GLY A 710 15.76 -12.18 -17.29
C GLY A 710 14.65 -11.51 -16.48
N GLN A 711 13.89 -10.58 -17.09
CA GLN A 711 12.83 -9.81 -16.44
C GLN A 711 11.65 -9.61 -17.40
N THR A 712 10.44 -9.83 -16.90
CA THR A 712 9.18 -9.57 -17.62
C THR A 712 8.47 -8.39 -16.95
N PRO A 713 8.05 -7.35 -17.71
CA PRO A 713 7.37 -6.21 -17.14
C PRO A 713 5.96 -6.58 -16.70
N ASN A 714 5.54 -6.02 -15.57
CA ASN A 714 4.16 -6.03 -15.13
C ASN A 714 3.32 -4.99 -15.88
N ALA A 715 2.00 -5.21 -15.90
CA ALA A 715 1.09 -4.24 -16.48
C ALA A 715 1.16 -2.90 -15.71
N ASN A 716 1.41 -1.83 -16.46
CA ASN A 716 1.68 -0.45 -16.04
C ASN A 716 3.04 -0.24 -15.36
N GLU A 717 3.99 -1.16 -15.55
CA GLU A 717 5.40 -0.95 -15.19
C GLU A 717 6.08 0.05 -16.12
N PHE A 718 7.15 0.68 -15.62
CA PHE A 718 7.94 1.66 -16.33
C PHE A 718 9.36 1.18 -16.54
N TRP A 719 9.81 1.18 -17.79
CA TRP A 719 11.22 1.00 -18.14
C TRP A 719 11.74 2.26 -18.81
N GLN A 720 13.05 2.43 -18.82
CA GLN A 720 13.71 3.49 -19.55
C GLN A 720 14.18 2.97 -20.91
N ALA A 721 14.06 3.80 -21.94
CA ALA A 721 14.56 3.48 -23.28
C ALA A 721 15.17 4.68 -23.98
N ARG A 722 16.25 4.44 -24.72
CA ARG A 722 16.82 5.42 -25.67
C ARG A 722 16.74 4.85 -27.08
N PHE A 723 16.35 5.71 -28.01
CA PHE A 723 16.20 5.40 -29.42
C PHE A 723 17.21 6.20 -30.23
N ILE A 724 18.03 5.52 -31.04
CA ILE A 724 19.09 6.17 -31.82
C ILE A 724 19.02 5.69 -33.28
N ARG A 725 19.08 6.64 -34.22
CA ARG A 725 19.30 6.40 -35.65
C ARG A 725 20.73 6.82 -36.00
N HIS A 726 21.58 5.85 -36.33
CA HIS A 726 22.98 6.07 -36.74
C HIS A 726 23.08 6.22 -38.25
N ASN A 727 23.67 7.29 -38.77
CA ASN A 727 23.74 7.52 -40.22
C ASN A 727 25.03 7.00 -40.89
N GLY A 728 25.72 6.02 -40.27
CA GLY A 728 26.92 5.40 -40.85
C GLY A 728 28.11 6.33 -41.07
N GLY A 729 28.15 7.49 -40.39
CA GLY A 729 29.18 8.52 -40.57
C GLY A 729 29.05 9.33 -41.87
N ARG A 730 27.86 9.35 -42.49
CA ARG A 730 27.60 10.17 -43.68
C ARG A 730 27.80 11.66 -43.39
N LYS A 731 28.57 12.31 -44.27
CA LYS A 731 28.97 13.71 -44.14
C LYS A 731 27.75 14.62 -44.11
N ASP A 732 27.76 15.64 -43.26
CA ASP A 732 26.71 16.66 -43.09
C ASP A 732 25.40 16.16 -42.44
N PHE A 733 25.31 14.89 -42.00
CA PHE A 733 24.14 14.33 -41.31
C PHE A 733 24.47 13.87 -39.88
N GLU A 734 23.70 14.34 -38.91
CA GLU A 734 23.80 13.90 -37.52
C GLU A 734 22.86 12.73 -37.20
N ASN A 735 23.25 11.91 -36.22
CA ASN A 735 22.39 10.84 -35.71
C ASN A 735 21.10 11.42 -35.09
N GLY A 736 19.96 10.77 -35.37
CA GLY A 736 18.68 11.13 -34.78
C GLY A 736 18.45 10.42 -33.44
N GLY A 737 17.70 11.04 -32.53
CA GLY A 737 17.21 10.41 -31.30
C GLY A 737 15.94 11.08 -30.78
N PHE A 738 15.28 10.45 -29.81
CA PHE A 738 14.04 10.95 -29.22
C PHE A 738 14.30 11.59 -27.85
N PRO A 739 13.67 12.72 -27.51
CA PRO A 739 13.65 14.00 -28.23
C PRO A 739 15.01 14.75 -28.20
N GLU A 740 15.98 14.30 -27.39
CA GLU A 740 17.34 14.89 -27.27
C GLU A 740 18.46 13.81 -27.13
N ARG A 741 18.16 12.53 -27.41
CA ARG A 741 18.99 11.32 -27.13
C ARG A 741 19.05 10.90 -25.65
N ASP A 742 18.24 11.47 -24.78
CA ASP A 742 18.12 11.02 -23.39
C ASP A 742 17.23 9.78 -23.24
N MET A 743 17.19 9.23 -22.02
CA MET A 743 16.31 8.10 -21.70
C MET A 743 14.85 8.61 -21.64
N SER A 744 13.97 7.98 -22.41
CA SER A 744 12.52 8.14 -22.35
C SER A 744 11.89 7.04 -21.47
N MET A 745 10.65 7.25 -21.01
CA MET A 745 9.93 6.25 -20.22
C MET A 745 8.99 5.43 -21.09
N LEU A 746 9.23 4.12 -21.17
CA LEU A 746 8.27 3.16 -21.69
C LEU A 746 7.26 2.81 -20.60
N VAL A 747 5.97 2.84 -20.93
CA VAL A 747 4.88 2.45 -20.03
C VAL A 747 4.18 1.23 -20.61
N PHE A 748 4.33 0.08 -19.95
CA PHE A 748 3.75 -1.21 -20.40
C PHE A 748 2.25 -1.27 -20.07
N THR A 749 1.41 -0.60 -20.84
CA THR A 749 -0.01 -0.45 -20.48
C THR A 749 -0.78 -1.78 -20.55
N SER A 750 -1.84 -1.91 -19.75
CA SER A 750 -2.79 -3.03 -19.84
C SER A 750 -3.77 -2.92 -21.02
N ALA A 751 -3.76 -1.80 -21.75
CA ALA A 751 -4.70 -1.54 -22.83
C ALA A 751 -4.27 -2.23 -24.13
N ALA A 752 -5.22 -2.78 -24.88
CA ALA A 752 -4.97 -3.41 -26.18
C ALA A 752 -4.62 -2.41 -27.30
N SER A 753 -4.82 -1.12 -27.05
CA SER A 753 -4.50 -0.03 -27.98
C SER A 753 -4.00 1.19 -27.24
N ALA A 754 -2.87 1.76 -27.67
CA ALA A 754 -2.27 2.96 -27.07
C ALA A 754 -1.88 4.04 -28.10
N GLY A 755 -2.19 3.83 -29.39
CA GLY A 755 -1.93 4.77 -30.49
C GLY A 755 -3.09 5.74 -30.78
N GLY A 756 -4.08 5.83 -29.89
CA GLY A 756 -5.20 6.75 -30.04
C GLY A 756 -4.81 8.21 -29.78
N SER A 757 -5.58 9.12 -30.37
CA SER A 757 -5.58 10.57 -30.14
C SER A 757 -5.30 10.98 -28.68
N SER A 758 -4.42 11.98 -28.52
CA SER A 758 -4.07 12.55 -27.23
C SER A 758 -5.23 13.38 -26.65
N ILE A 759 -5.30 13.46 -25.33
CA ILE A 759 -6.25 14.32 -24.61
C ILE A 759 -5.55 15.62 -24.28
N LEU A 760 -6.11 16.74 -24.71
CA LEU A 760 -5.65 18.05 -24.27
C LEU A 760 -6.32 18.38 -22.95
N TRP A 761 -5.53 18.54 -21.88
CA TRP A 761 -6.02 18.90 -20.55
C TRP A 761 -5.56 20.30 -20.16
N TRP A 762 -6.44 21.29 -20.27
CA TRP A 762 -6.15 22.65 -19.81
C TRP A 762 -6.29 22.77 -18.29
N SER A 763 -5.23 23.19 -17.63
CA SER A 763 -5.23 23.49 -16.19
C SER A 763 -5.42 24.99 -15.95
N GLY A 764 -6.62 25.36 -15.54
CA GLY A 764 -6.99 26.74 -15.23
C GLY A 764 -6.53 27.23 -13.86
N ASN A 765 -6.16 26.32 -12.95
CA ASN A 765 -5.48 26.66 -11.70
C ASN A 765 -4.27 25.73 -11.47
N PRO A 766 -3.15 25.96 -12.18
CA PRO A 766 -1.99 25.07 -12.16
C PRO A 766 -1.41 24.85 -10.77
N VAL A 767 -1.40 25.88 -9.92
CA VAL A 767 -0.86 25.79 -8.54
C VAL A 767 -1.69 24.83 -7.68
N ARG A 768 -3.02 24.83 -7.84
CA ARG A 768 -3.90 23.89 -7.13
C ARG A 768 -3.84 22.49 -7.72
N GLU A 769 -3.72 22.39 -9.03
CA GLU A 769 -3.91 21.14 -9.77
C GLU A 769 -2.64 20.30 -9.90
N SER A 770 -1.45 20.92 -9.89
CA SER A 770 -0.17 20.23 -10.14
C SER A 770 0.08 19.02 -9.23
N ARG A 771 -0.47 19.03 -8.00
CA ARG A 771 -0.42 17.91 -7.03
C ARG A 771 -1.14 16.64 -7.49
N SER A 772 -1.92 16.72 -8.57
CA SER A 772 -2.70 15.61 -9.13
C SER A 772 -2.34 15.30 -10.58
N ASP A 773 -1.43 16.06 -11.19
CA ASP A 773 -1.07 15.94 -12.61
C ASP A 773 -0.55 14.55 -12.95
N ILE A 774 0.32 14.00 -12.11
CA ILE A 774 0.92 12.70 -12.38
C ILE A 774 -0.09 11.58 -12.13
N ALA A 775 -0.94 11.70 -11.10
CA ALA A 775 -2.01 10.74 -10.84
C ALA A 775 -3.01 10.70 -12.02
N LEU A 776 -3.29 11.87 -12.61
CA LEU A 776 -4.10 12.00 -13.80
C LEU A 776 -3.45 11.31 -15.01
N ARG A 777 -2.14 11.55 -15.25
CA ARG A 777 -1.39 10.86 -16.31
C ARG A 777 -1.44 9.34 -16.17
N GLN A 778 -1.26 8.85 -14.95
CA GLN A 778 -1.34 7.42 -14.65
C GLN A 778 -2.76 6.86 -14.80
N GLU A 779 -3.79 7.64 -14.45
CA GLU A 779 -5.19 7.25 -14.64
C GLU A 779 -5.46 6.98 -16.13
N PHE A 780 -5.08 7.92 -17.00
CA PHE A 780 -5.30 7.84 -18.45
C PHE A 780 -4.38 6.82 -19.16
N SER A 781 -3.14 6.63 -18.70
CA SER A 781 -2.23 5.65 -19.32
C SER A 781 -2.75 4.21 -19.21
N LYS A 782 -3.49 3.87 -18.14
CA LYS A 782 -4.11 2.55 -17.97
C LYS A 782 -5.12 2.19 -19.05
N ILE A 783 -5.77 3.19 -19.66
CA ILE A 783 -6.70 3.03 -20.77
C ILE A 783 -6.04 3.32 -22.13
N GLY A 784 -4.70 3.40 -22.17
CA GLY A 784 -3.95 3.63 -23.41
C GLY A 784 -4.13 5.04 -23.99
N ARG A 785 -4.49 6.04 -23.17
CA ARG A 785 -4.65 7.42 -23.60
C ARG A 785 -3.55 8.29 -23.00
N GLN A 786 -2.86 9.06 -23.84
CA GLN A 786 -1.92 10.06 -23.37
C GLN A 786 -2.65 11.36 -23.06
N VAL A 787 -2.51 11.86 -21.83
CA VAL A 787 -3.02 13.18 -21.43
C VAL A 787 -1.90 14.21 -21.46
N GLN A 788 -2.13 15.30 -22.20
CA GLN A 788 -1.22 16.42 -22.31
C GLN A 788 -1.73 17.55 -21.42
N ILE A 789 -1.06 17.76 -20.28
CA ILE A 789 -1.42 18.81 -19.34
C ILE A 789 -0.83 20.12 -19.82
N VAL A 790 -1.70 21.09 -20.09
CA VAL A 790 -1.38 22.37 -20.70
C VAL A 790 -1.68 23.50 -19.73
N THR A 791 -0.66 24.33 -19.48
CA THR A 791 -0.74 25.50 -18.60
C THR A 791 -0.41 26.81 -19.32
N THR A 792 0.04 26.77 -20.57
CA THR A 792 0.39 27.98 -21.34
C THR A 792 -0.28 28.00 -22.71
N ALA A 793 -0.42 29.19 -23.29
CA ALA A 793 -1.05 29.38 -24.59
C ALA A 793 -0.22 28.73 -25.72
N GLU A 794 1.10 28.80 -25.64
CA GLU A 794 2.01 28.26 -26.66
C GLU A 794 1.81 26.75 -26.81
N LYS A 795 1.85 26.01 -25.68
CA LYS A 795 1.60 24.56 -25.66
C LYS A 795 0.17 24.22 -26.07
N LEU A 796 -0.80 25.06 -25.74
CA LEU A 796 -2.19 24.88 -26.15
C LEU A 796 -2.32 24.88 -27.69
N PHE A 797 -1.66 25.81 -28.37
CA PHE A 797 -1.68 25.88 -29.83
C PHE A 797 -0.87 24.75 -30.47
N GLU A 798 0.29 24.41 -29.92
CA GLU A 798 1.15 23.33 -30.41
C GLU A 798 0.44 21.97 -30.41
N LEU A 799 -0.29 21.67 -29.34
CA LEU A 799 -0.88 20.35 -29.12
C LEU A 799 -2.31 20.21 -29.66
N HIS A 800 -3.01 21.33 -29.91
CA HIS A 800 -4.39 21.30 -30.41
C HIS A 800 -4.59 20.39 -31.63
N PRO A 801 -3.75 20.45 -32.69
CA PRO A 801 -3.96 19.62 -33.89
C PRO A 801 -3.81 18.12 -33.65
N LYS A 802 -3.22 17.72 -32.51
CA LYS A 802 -2.91 16.32 -32.16
C LYS A 802 -3.99 15.66 -31.28
N CYS A 803 -5.06 16.40 -30.93
CA CYS A 803 -6.04 15.98 -29.94
C CYS A 803 -7.47 15.98 -30.50
N ASP A 804 -8.29 15.01 -30.07
CA ASP A 804 -9.74 14.91 -30.40
C ASP A 804 -10.64 15.07 -29.17
N VAL A 805 -10.05 15.06 -27.97
CA VAL A 805 -10.71 15.33 -26.70
C VAL A 805 -10.04 16.53 -26.05
N PHE A 806 -10.86 17.52 -25.71
CA PHE A 806 -10.41 18.74 -25.04
C PHE A 806 -11.08 18.84 -23.66
N TRP A 807 -10.28 18.78 -22.61
CA TRP A 807 -10.73 18.89 -21.23
C TRP A 807 -10.28 20.22 -20.64
N PHE A 808 -11.22 21.16 -20.49
CA PHE A 808 -10.99 22.46 -19.87
C PHE A 808 -11.36 22.43 -18.40
N ARG A 809 -10.35 22.30 -17.54
CA ARG A 809 -10.53 22.39 -16.09
C ARG A 809 -10.35 23.82 -15.62
N HIS A 810 -11.36 24.36 -14.94
CA HIS A 810 -11.40 25.73 -14.43
C HIS A 810 -11.01 26.80 -15.48
N PRO A 811 -11.62 26.85 -16.68
CA PRO A 811 -11.23 27.80 -17.74
C PRO A 811 -11.34 29.29 -17.33
N GLY A 812 -12.15 29.59 -16.31
CA GLY A 812 -12.25 30.93 -15.70
C GLY A 812 -11.35 31.14 -14.48
N GLY A 813 -10.41 30.23 -14.20
CA GLY A 813 -9.45 30.33 -13.12
C GLY A 813 -8.36 31.38 -13.35
N PRO A 814 -7.32 31.42 -12.49
CA PRO A 814 -6.19 32.34 -12.65
C PRO A 814 -5.50 32.22 -14.02
N ASN A 815 -5.42 31.00 -14.57
CA ASN A 815 -4.84 30.74 -15.87
C ASN A 815 -5.92 30.66 -16.96
N LYS A 816 -5.99 31.69 -17.81
CA LYS A 816 -7.07 31.86 -18.79
C LYS A 816 -6.66 31.34 -20.17
N VAL A 817 -7.59 30.65 -20.81
CA VAL A 817 -7.47 30.31 -22.23
C VAL A 817 -7.57 31.60 -23.05
N PRO A 818 -6.72 31.80 -24.10
CA PRO A 818 -6.82 32.94 -24.99
C PRO A 818 -8.24 33.11 -25.56
N ALA A 819 -8.75 34.34 -25.59
CA ALA A 819 -10.15 34.60 -25.91
C ALA A 819 -10.55 34.17 -27.33
N ASP A 820 -9.63 34.27 -28.30
CA ASP A 820 -9.85 33.89 -29.69
C ASP A 820 -9.65 32.39 -29.95
N TYR A 821 -9.07 31.64 -28.99
CA TYR A 821 -8.86 30.20 -29.11
C TYR A 821 -10.18 29.45 -29.31
N TRP A 822 -11.22 29.85 -28.57
CA TRP A 822 -12.52 29.19 -28.59
C TRP A 822 -13.12 29.17 -29.99
N GLU A 823 -13.23 30.34 -30.62
CA GLU A 823 -13.86 30.51 -31.93
C GLU A 823 -13.00 29.98 -33.08
N LYS A 824 -11.69 30.22 -33.04
CA LYS A 824 -10.79 29.88 -34.16
C LYS A 824 -10.41 28.39 -34.20
N TYR A 825 -10.34 27.73 -33.04
CA TYR A 825 -9.78 26.38 -32.93
C TYR A 825 -10.78 25.39 -32.32
N LEU A 826 -11.28 25.65 -31.11
CA LEU A 826 -12.12 24.67 -30.41
C LEU A 826 -13.46 24.44 -31.13
N VAL A 827 -14.18 25.51 -31.48
CA VAL A 827 -15.51 25.44 -32.09
C VAL A 827 -15.48 24.64 -33.41
N PRO A 828 -14.55 24.88 -34.35
CA PRO A 828 -14.38 24.04 -35.53
C PRO A 828 -14.11 22.56 -35.20
N SER A 829 -13.21 22.28 -34.26
CA SER A 829 -12.86 20.90 -33.88
C SER A 829 -14.05 20.14 -33.30
N VAL A 830 -14.84 20.77 -32.42
CA VAL A 830 -16.08 20.17 -31.90
C VAL A 830 -17.10 19.95 -33.02
N LYS A 831 -17.30 20.92 -33.92
CA LYS A 831 -18.20 20.73 -35.07
C LYS A 831 -17.79 19.52 -35.94
N ASN A 832 -16.50 19.23 -36.01
CA ASN A 832 -15.91 18.14 -36.79
C ASN A 832 -15.82 16.79 -36.07
N GLY A 833 -16.28 16.69 -34.81
CA GLY A 833 -16.37 15.41 -34.09
C GLY A 833 -15.64 15.36 -32.76
N ALA A 834 -14.93 16.42 -32.36
CA ALA A 834 -14.24 16.43 -31.08
C ALA A 834 -15.19 16.48 -29.89
N ILE A 835 -14.74 15.96 -28.75
CA ILE A 835 -15.45 16.06 -27.46
C ILE A 835 -14.81 17.17 -26.64
N ALA A 836 -15.61 18.16 -26.20
CA ALA A 836 -15.18 19.23 -25.33
C ALA A 836 -15.83 19.11 -23.95
N ILE A 837 -15.02 18.90 -22.90
CA ILE A 837 -15.45 18.75 -21.52
C ILE A 837 -15.04 20.01 -20.75
N PHE A 838 -16.00 20.67 -20.12
CA PHE A 838 -15.76 21.82 -19.25
C PHE A 838 -16.07 21.43 -17.81
N ALA A 839 -15.04 21.43 -16.97
CA ALA A 839 -15.11 21.01 -15.58
C ALA A 839 -14.75 22.17 -14.64
N SER A 840 -15.66 22.59 -13.75
CA SER A 840 -15.35 23.68 -12.81
C SER A 840 -16.20 23.67 -11.54
N TYR A 841 -15.67 24.27 -10.46
CA TYR A 841 -16.45 24.68 -9.29
C TYR A 841 -17.04 26.10 -9.45
N GLY A 842 -16.55 26.87 -10.43
CA GLY A 842 -16.99 28.23 -10.71
C GLY A 842 -17.95 28.31 -11.89
N ASN A 843 -18.26 29.54 -12.31
CA ASN A 843 -19.09 29.78 -13.49
C ASN A 843 -18.38 29.34 -14.78
N ILE A 844 -19.13 28.74 -15.72
CA ILE A 844 -18.62 28.30 -17.03
C ILE A 844 -19.43 29.01 -18.13
N PRO A 845 -18.96 30.16 -18.65
CA PRO A 845 -19.68 30.95 -19.66
C PRO A 845 -19.56 30.33 -21.07
N VAL A 846 -20.08 29.12 -21.26
CA VAL A 846 -19.99 28.41 -22.54
C VAL A 846 -20.74 29.11 -23.68
N ASP A 847 -21.75 29.93 -23.37
CA ASP A 847 -22.40 30.82 -24.34
C ASP A 847 -21.42 31.82 -24.96
N GLN A 848 -20.46 32.31 -24.17
CA GLN A 848 -19.44 33.23 -24.66
C GLN A 848 -18.37 32.49 -25.48
N TYR A 849 -18.01 31.26 -25.10
CA TYR A 849 -17.03 30.45 -25.83
C TYR A 849 -17.52 30.06 -27.22
N PHE A 850 -18.80 29.71 -27.35
CA PHE A 850 -19.41 29.29 -28.61
C PHE A 850 -20.13 30.43 -29.36
N LYS A 851 -20.21 31.63 -28.77
CA LYS A 851 -21.02 32.77 -29.25
C LYS A 851 -22.47 32.37 -29.57
N ASP A 852 -23.06 31.56 -28.69
CA ASP A 852 -24.42 31.04 -28.84
C ASP A 852 -25.18 31.24 -27.51
N PRO A 853 -26.09 32.23 -27.44
CA PRO A 853 -26.87 32.53 -26.24
C PRO A 853 -27.72 31.35 -25.73
N SER A 854 -28.07 30.39 -26.59
CA SER A 854 -28.81 29.19 -26.17
C SER A 854 -27.97 28.27 -25.29
N MET A 855 -26.64 28.43 -25.26
CA MET A 855 -25.76 27.66 -24.38
C MET A 855 -25.66 28.23 -22.97
N LYS A 856 -26.36 29.33 -22.67
CA LYS A 856 -26.21 30.01 -21.38
C LYS A 856 -26.59 29.08 -20.22
N VAL A 857 -25.66 28.90 -19.29
CA VAL A 857 -25.82 28.08 -18.09
C VAL A 857 -25.35 28.88 -16.87
N LYS A 858 -26.10 28.83 -15.77
CA LYS A 858 -25.74 29.43 -14.49
C LYS A 858 -25.25 28.36 -13.53
N THR A 859 -24.07 28.52 -12.95
CA THR A 859 -23.60 27.67 -11.84
C THR A 859 -24.24 28.10 -10.52
N VAL A 860 -24.74 27.14 -9.73
CA VAL A 860 -25.37 27.35 -8.42
C VAL A 860 -24.87 26.34 -7.38
N GLY A 861 -24.91 26.70 -6.10
CA GLY A 861 -24.52 25.80 -5.00
C GLY A 861 -25.71 25.02 -4.42
N ILE A 862 -25.42 23.94 -3.70
CA ILE A 862 -26.39 23.24 -2.84
C ILE A 862 -26.59 24.02 -1.52
N GLU A 863 -27.84 24.25 -1.16
CA GLU A 863 -28.27 25.01 0.02
C GLU A 863 -29.01 24.08 1.00
N ASN A 864 -28.77 24.23 2.31
CA ASN A 864 -29.52 23.54 3.37
C ASN A 864 -29.52 21.99 3.31
N ILE A 865 -28.53 21.37 2.65
CA ILE A 865 -28.35 19.91 2.60
C ILE A 865 -26.91 19.56 3.03
N PRO A 866 -26.73 18.87 4.19
CA PRO A 866 -25.46 18.34 4.64
C PRO A 866 -24.84 17.39 3.62
N GLU A 867 -23.53 17.39 3.55
CA GLU A 867 -22.76 16.61 2.58
C GLU A 867 -23.12 15.12 2.60
N ALA A 868 -23.23 14.51 3.78
CA ALA A 868 -23.57 13.10 3.91
C ALA A 868 -24.98 12.74 3.39
N ALA A 869 -25.88 13.71 3.25
CA ALA A 869 -27.25 13.53 2.77
C ALA A 869 -27.42 13.83 1.27
N ARG A 870 -26.37 14.34 0.61
CA ARG A 870 -26.40 14.66 -0.82
C ARG A 870 -26.36 13.38 -1.64
N ARG A 871 -27.42 13.09 -2.38
CA ARG A 871 -27.54 11.92 -3.26
C ARG A 871 -28.09 12.32 -4.61
N THR A 872 -27.65 11.62 -5.64
CA THR A 872 -28.16 11.78 -7.00
C THR A 872 -29.62 11.38 -7.02
N ASN A 873 -30.51 12.29 -7.42
CA ASN A 873 -31.95 12.03 -7.45
C ASN A 873 -32.47 11.73 -8.86
N PHE A 874 -31.68 12.04 -9.88
CA PHE A 874 -31.98 11.69 -11.27
C PHE A 874 -30.72 11.26 -12.00
N ILE A 875 -30.82 10.16 -12.74
CA ILE A 875 -29.82 9.66 -13.68
C ILE A 875 -30.60 9.32 -14.95
N ALA A 876 -30.23 9.91 -16.08
CA ALA A 876 -30.88 9.66 -17.35
C ALA A 876 -30.75 8.18 -17.73
N PRO A 877 -31.82 7.54 -18.22
CA PRO A 877 -31.75 6.16 -18.68
C PRO A 877 -30.84 6.06 -19.92
N GLY A 878 -30.26 4.88 -20.11
CA GLY A 878 -29.46 4.55 -21.30
C GLY A 878 -28.04 4.10 -20.99
N ASP A 879 -27.38 3.64 -22.05
CA ASP A 879 -26.08 2.96 -21.97
C ASP A 879 -24.95 3.86 -21.45
N TRP A 880 -25.08 5.20 -21.49
CA TRP A 880 -24.06 6.13 -21.00
C TRP A 880 -23.67 5.90 -19.53
N SER A 881 -24.59 5.42 -18.69
CA SER A 881 -24.32 5.20 -17.26
C SER A 881 -23.90 3.76 -16.94
N GLY A 882 -24.12 2.83 -17.88
CA GLY A 882 -23.88 1.39 -17.67
C GLY A 882 -22.76 0.80 -18.51
N LYS A 883 -22.31 1.47 -19.58
CA LYS A 883 -21.29 0.96 -20.52
C LYS A 883 -20.34 2.06 -21.01
N PRO A 884 -19.06 1.73 -21.25
CA PRO A 884 -18.42 0.46 -20.92
C PRO A 884 -18.23 0.24 -19.40
N ASN A 885 -18.29 1.31 -18.59
CA ASN A 885 -18.16 1.25 -17.14
C ASN A 885 -19.51 1.42 -16.43
N ASN A 886 -19.68 0.76 -15.27
CA ASN A 886 -20.89 0.88 -14.44
C ASN A 886 -20.85 2.13 -13.55
N LEU A 887 -21.08 3.30 -14.16
CA LEU A 887 -21.20 4.57 -13.43
C LEU A 887 -22.50 4.66 -12.62
N LEU A 888 -23.52 3.89 -12.97
CA LEU A 888 -24.82 3.91 -12.31
C LEU A 888 -24.71 3.61 -10.81
N HIS A 889 -23.93 2.60 -10.43
CA HIS A 889 -23.70 2.27 -9.03
C HIS A 889 -22.98 3.40 -8.29
N ASP A 890 -21.93 3.96 -8.89
CA ASP A 890 -21.11 5.00 -8.30
C ASP A 890 -21.87 6.32 -8.13
N LEU A 891 -22.66 6.70 -9.14
CA LEU A 891 -23.52 7.88 -9.10
C LEU A 891 -24.64 7.75 -8.05
N LYS A 892 -25.20 6.55 -7.85
CA LYS A 892 -26.24 6.30 -6.83
C LYS A 892 -25.69 6.26 -5.41
N SER A 893 -24.50 5.67 -5.22
CA SER A 893 -23.90 5.48 -3.90
C SER A 893 -23.02 6.66 -3.45
N GLY A 894 -22.56 7.50 -4.38
CA GLY A 894 -21.71 8.65 -4.13
C GLY A 894 -22.41 9.87 -3.55
N ILE A 895 -21.62 10.72 -2.91
CA ILE A 895 -22.02 12.07 -2.49
C ILE A 895 -22.05 12.97 -3.73
N THR A 896 -23.13 13.73 -3.94
CA THR A 896 -23.19 14.60 -5.12
C THR A 896 -22.22 15.79 -5.01
N PRO A 897 -21.77 16.33 -6.14
CA PRO A 897 -20.97 17.55 -6.17
C PRO A 897 -21.68 18.75 -5.52
N ALA A 898 -20.91 19.71 -5.02
CA ALA A 898 -21.45 20.90 -4.35
C ALA A 898 -22.02 21.96 -5.30
N ASN A 899 -21.62 21.93 -6.57
CA ASN A 899 -22.02 22.89 -7.61
C ASN A 899 -22.88 22.19 -8.66
N LEU A 900 -23.99 22.83 -9.01
CA LEU A 900 -24.99 22.39 -9.99
C LEU A 900 -25.13 23.47 -11.08
N PHE A 901 -25.88 23.15 -12.12
CA PHE A 901 -26.05 23.95 -13.32
C PHE A 901 -27.53 24.26 -13.56
N ILE A 902 -27.86 25.47 -13.99
CA ILE A 902 -29.20 25.86 -14.42
C ILE A 902 -29.10 26.37 -15.86
N PRO A 903 -29.45 25.56 -16.87
CA PRO A 903 -29.56 26.02 -18.25
C PRO A 903 -30.63 27.12 -18.38
N ALA A 904 -30.36 28.13 -19.19
CA ALA A 904 -31.36 29.15 -19.53
C ALA A 904 -32.53 28.56 -20.35
N ASP A 905 -32.22 27.55 -21.18
CA ASP A 905 -33.21 26.73 -21.89
C ASP A 905 -32.78 25.26 -21.83
N THR A 906 -33.62 24.43 -21.22
CA THR A 906 -33.35 23.00 -21.03
C THR A 906 -33.51 22.18 -22.31
N ASN A 907 -34.17 22.68 -23.35
CA ASN A 907 -34.41 21.93 -24.59
C ASN A 907 -33.12 21.69 -25.39
N TYR A 908 -32.11 22.54 -25.18
CA TYR A 908 -30.82 22.41 -25.86
C TYR A 908 -29.80 21.55 -25.11
N TRP A 909 -30.14 21.08 -23.90
CA TRP A 909 -29.24 20.30 -23.05
C TRP A 909 -29.88 18.97 -22.66
N THR A 910 -29.13 17.89 -22.86
CA THR A 910 -29.49 16.61 -22.27
C THR A 910 -28.95 16.56 -20.85
N ILE A 911 -29.86 16.46 -19.88
CA ILE A 911 -29.52 16.25 -18.47
C ILE A 911 -29.17 14.79 -18.27
N LEU A 912 -27.92 14.49 -17.91
CA LEU A 912 -27.50 13.12 -17.59
C LEU A 912 -27.66 12.81 -16.11
N ALA A 913 -27.34 13.75 -15.21
CA ALA A 913 -27.52 13.54 -13.78
C ALA A 913 -27.84 14.83 -13.02
N SER A 914 -28.68 14.72 -11.98
CA SER A 914 -29.10 15.83 -11.12
C SER A 914 -29.02 15.51 -9.64
N ALA A 915 -28.94 16.57 -8.85
CA ALA A 915 -28.94 16.50 -7.39
C ALA A 915 -29.98 17.48 -6.79
N PRO A 916 -30.48 17.19 -5.59
CA PRO A 916 -31.25 18.15 -4.80
C PRO A 916 -30.42 19.40 -4.50
N ARG A 917 -31.01 20.58 -4.72
CA ARG A 917 -30.38 21.89 -4.49
C ARG A 917 -30.84 22.51 -3.19
N ASN A 918 -32.15 22.68 -2.99
CA ASN A 918 -32.74 23.26 -1.79
C ASN A 918 -34.18 22.75 -1.62
N GLY A 919 -34.48 22.04 -0.52
CA GLY A 919 -35.80 21.42 -0.32
C GLY A 919 -36.13 20.41 -1.43
N ASN A 920 -37.19 20.69 -2.20
CA ASN A 920 -37.63 19.89 -3.36
C ASN A 920 -37.04 20.37 -4.70
N GLU A 921 -36.31 21.50 -4.71
CA GLU A 921 -35.66 22.00 -5.92
C GLU A 921 -34.47 21.10 -6.29
N SER A 922 -34.32 20.80 -7.58
CA SER A 922 -33.22 19.99 -8.11
C SER A 922 -32.55 20.71 -9.26
N ALA A 923 -31.26 20.51 -9.44
CA ALA A 923 -30.52 21.02 -10.58
C ALA A 923 -29.52 19.98 -11.12
N PRO A 924 -29.29 19.97 -12.44
CA PRO A 924 -28.33 19.07 -13.06
C PRO A 924 -26.89 19.38 -12.64
N TYR A 925 -26.06 18.35 -12.51
CA TYR A 925 -24.61 18.52 -12.37
C TYR A 925 -23.84 17.85 -13.52
N LEU A 926 -24.51 17.09 -14.38
CA LEU A 926 -23.90 16.53 -15.59
C LEU A 926 -24.82 16.81 -16.76
N LEU A 927 -24.35 17.65 -17.68
CA LEU A 927 -25.08 18.08 -18.87
C LEU A 927 -24.28 17.74 -20.11
N VAL A 928 -24.97 17.35 -21.17
CA VAL A 928 -24.35 17.16 -22.49
C VAL A 928 -25.17 17.82 -23.59
N ARG A 929 -24.50 18.29 -24.63
CA ARG A 929 -25.13 18.92 -25.79
C ARG A 929 -24.41 18.48 -27.07
N PRO A 930 -25.09 17.80 -28.01
CA PRO A 930 -24.55 17.55 -29.33
C PRO A 930 -24.31 18.88 -30.06
N TYR A 931 -23.16 19.03 -30.72
CA TYR A 931 -22.82 20.25 -31.45
C TYR A 931 -22.05 19.92 -32.73
N GLY A 932 -22.72 20.08 -33.89
CA GLY A 932 -22.23 19.52 -35.15
C GLY A 932 -22.14 17.99 -35.06
N LYS A 933 -20.96 17.44 -35.40
CA LYS A 933 -20.63 16.02 -35.24
C LYS A 933 -20.03 15.67 -33.88
N GLY A 934 -19.73 16.65 -33.02
CA GLY A 934 -19.10 16.45 -31.72
C GLY A 934 -20.04 16.56 -30.52
N LEU A 935 -19.45 16.63 -29.33
CA LEU A 935 -20.17 16.66 -28.05
C LEU A 935 -19.58 17.70 -27.09
N ILE A 936 -20.44 18.52 -26.49
CA ILE A 936 -20.08 19.42 -25.39
C ILE A 936 -20.59 18.81 -24.08
N VAL A 937 -19.74 18.81 -23.05
CA VAL A 937 -20.05 18.26 -21.72
C VAL A 937 -19.77 19.32 -20.65
N LEU A 938 -20.72 19.52 -19.75
CA LEU A 938 -20.53 20.31 -18.52
C LEU A 938 -20.59 19.39 -17.32
N CYS A 939 -19.56 19.46 -16.48
CA CYS A 939 -19.50 18.72 -15.23
C CYS A 939 -18.81 19.55 -14.13
N PRO A 940 -18.96 19.18 -12.86
CA PRO A 940 -18.16 19.74 -11.79
C PRO A 940 -16.71 19.26 -11.88
N ASP A 941 -15.82 19.88 -11.10
CA ASP A 941 -14.41 19.52 -11.06
C ASP A 941 -14.12 18.12 -10.48
N LYS A 942 -15.09 17.54 -9.77
CA LYS A 942 -15.04 16.17 -9.28
C LYS A 942 -16.45 15.61 -9.10
N ILE A 943 -16.66 14.37 -9.55
CA ILE A 943 -17.84 13.55 -9.22
C ILE A 943 -17.38 12.43 -8.29
N HIS A 944 -18.00 12.31 -7.11
CA HIS A 944 -17.56 11.33 -6.12
C HIS A 944 -17.71 9.89 -6.65
N ARG A 945 -16.70 9.03 -6.41
CA ARG A 945 -16.59 7.64 -6.89
C ARG A 945 -16.54 7.44 -8.41
N VAL A 946 -16.67 8.48 -9.21
CA VAL A 946 -16.54 8.41 -10.68
C VAL A 946 -15.16 8.91 -11.08
N SER A 947 -14.36 8.06 -11.74
CA SER A 947 -13.06 8.46 -12.28
C SER A 947 -13.21 9.28 -13.57
N ASN A 948 -12.20 10.08 -13.92
CA ASN A 948 -12.21 10.88 -15.15
C ASN A 948 -12.17 9.97 -16.38
N THR A 949 -11.43 8.87 -16.31
CA THR A 949 -11.33 7.88 -17.40
C THR A 949 -12.65 7.17 -17.67
N SER A 950 -13.29 6.62 -16.63
CA SER A 950 -14.57 5.94 -16.81
C SER A 950 -15.66 6.88 -17.30
N LEU A 951 -15.65 8.14 -16.84
CA LEU A 951 -16.54 9.17 -17.37
C LEU A 951 -16.27 9.44 -18.86
N LEU A 952 -15.02 9.62 -19.26
CA LEU A 952 -14.66 9.87 -20.66
C LEU A 952 -15.02 8.72 -21.59
N GLU A 953 -14.73 7.47 -21.22
CA GLU A 953 -15.03 6.29 -22.02
C GLU A 953 -16.54 6.13 -22.25
N ASN A 954 -17.33 6.30 -21.18
CA ASN A 954 -18.78 6.27 -21.25
C ASN A 954 -19.34 7.41 -22.11
N LEU A 955 -18.82 8.64 -21.97
CA LEU A 955 -19.19 9.77 -22.82
C LEU A 955 -18.81 9.56 -24.28
N THR A 956 -17.66 8.92 -24.54
CA THR A 956 -17.19 8.59 -25.89
C THR A 956 -18.09 7.53 -26.53
N ALA A 957 -18.46 6.48 -25.78
CA ALA A 957 -19.40 5.47 -26.25
C ALA A 957 -20.80 6.07 -26.50
N TYR A 958 -21.26 6.91 -25.58
CA TYR A 958 -22.51 7.67 -25.74
C TYR A 958 -22.48 8.55 -26.99
N HIS A 959 -21.38 9.28 -27.21
CA HIS A 959 -21.20 10.11 -28.40
C HIS A 959 -21.28 9.31 -29.70
N LYS A 960 -20.58 8.16 -29.78
CA LYS A 960 -20.65 7.25 -30.92
C LYS A 960 -22.08 6.76 -31.18
N SER A 961 -22.81 6.40 -30.14
CA SER A 961 -24.20 5.94 -30.27
C SER A 961 -25.13 7.03 -30.83
N LEU A 962 -24.97 8.29 -30.39
CA LEU A 962 -25.73 9.43 -30.91
C LEU A 962 -25.48 9.67 -32.40
N ASN A 963 -24.23 9.55 -32.85
CA ASN A 963 -23.88 9.72 -34.26
C ASN A 963 -24.41 8.56 -35.12
N GLN A 964 -24.31 7.31 -34.65
CA GLN A 964 -24.90 6.16 -35.34
C GLN A 964 -26.44 6.26 -35.46
N GLN A 965 -27.11 6.77 -34.43
CA GLN A 965 -28.56 6.99 -34.46
C GLN A 965 -28.96 8.07 -35.48
N LYS A 966 -28.19 9.17 -35.56
CA LYS A 966 -28.38 10.22 -36.58
C LYS A 966 -28.20 9.68 -38.00
N GLU A 967 -27.26 8.77 -38.21
CA GLU A 967 -27.01 8.14 -39.51
C GLU A 967 -28.08 7.10 -39.90
N THR A 968 -28.68 6.42 -38.91
CA THR A 968 -29.66 5.34 -39.14
C THR A 968 -31.12 5.78 -39.06
N GLY A 969 -31.40 7.04 -38.74
CA GLY A 969 -32.76 7.62 -38.72
C GLY A 969 -33.69 7.08 -37.62
N LYS A 970 -33.18 6.26 -36.69
CA LYS A 970 -33.95 5.78 -35.53
C LYS A 970 -33.92 6.84 -34.42
N LYS A 971 -35.08 7.33 -33.99
CA LYS A 971 -35.21 8.21 -32.81
C LYS A 971 -34.79 7.45 -31.54
N PRO A 972 -34.22 8.16 -30.54
CA PRO A 972 -33.68 7.57 -29.31
C PRO A 972 -34.73 6.82 -28.49
#